data_AF-A0A2R4W1H3-F1
#
_entry.id   AF-A0A2R4W1H3-F1
#
_cell.length_a   1.000
_cell.length_b   1.000
_cell.length_c   1.000
_cell.angle_alpha   90.00
_cell.angle_beta   90.00
_cell.angle_gamma   90.00
#
_symmetry.space_group_name_H-M   'P 1'
#
loop_
_entity.id
_entity.type
_entity.pdbx_description
1 polymer ?
#
loop_
_entity_poly.entity_id
_entity_poly.type
_entity_poly.pdbx_seq_one_letter_code
_entity_poly.pdbx_strand_id
1 'polypeptide(L)'
;MSSQDFSTWRQEYERLSKDNEIASHYFSFFSDDYRLNVTPQEAIIDSNAFDSLIKEGQKQVRIIKQDQDLFFKIYSFCKIPLYEILPILKNLGLNAVYGNFYEIVANDKKILIQRYNIEVISNEIDKNAPIVQENFLAIINNVVENDELNTLATKEFLNFKQIDLLRTICNYLMQVDFNIKRKSLYTTLIKYSNISRLFIDLFDQKFNPNIEKSARKTGEISNKINNLLEDINNIQEYKILDAILNVIESTIRTNFYRDKPYHYISIKIDSAKITKMPLPRPMYEIYVHSYLMEGCHLRGGKVARGGIRWSDRKDDFRLEILELMKTQMVKNAVIVPVGSKGGFIIKQPNGDTQEKAIESYKTLIRGMLDVTDNYSVSNEKLRPTNVVCYDDFDPYLVVAADKGTAKFSDIANEIVQEEYNFWLKDAFASGGKYGYDHKELGITSKGALVCVKRHFRELGINLDNTSISIVGVGDMSGDVFGNAMIELKNIHLKAAFNGKEIFVDPNPDIEISYKERKRLFDNSLTWKHYNKELISKGGFVCSRDERSIPLSKEVKMFLETEKDNVSSDELVKLILKAKVDLLWMGGIGTYVKASSETHEEVGDKANDNVRIDANEIRAMVVGEGANLGFTQKARIEYALLGGKINTDSLDNSAGVDLSDQEVNLKILLNDLMKSKVIKDLNERNKILKKLTPEVVQRVLDHNYMQSLAVSLDEIRSKNEPEVFFELVEFLKNENLFNETEYSFPNKKILAARVDSRIGYTKPELSIMLSFLKMYIYTSLLKEANFDKHLVDKYVLLYFAPSTRQVYKDYIEKHLLKKEIASTYITNLVVNSNGVGAITKINMLTGFPYTSIIKTLIFIYDLLDVQNIRNEVFLYENKVEQTLIYQTIIDIFYAIERFATNQIYLFGDSIIEYVFKQEMLNYLEYYKENTIKDGIFKSKFENKVKELSKYFTEELSEKIAYNYFIDDFILAYYITRKTDKNFILTIETIERINERFGIQKTIDYINSIRVVNEWDRFAQFSMIKKYVLFIVKLTIKVLSDFNGNVDAFVAAKKQIFEDYNERLNTTSKLSASNLHPVLLLYDKLEELL
;
A
#
# COMPACT_ATOMS: atom_id res chain seq x y z
N MET A 1 48.04 60.50 -8.35
CA MET A 1 47.10 61.49 -8.94
C MET A 1 47.37 62.85 -8.32
N SER A 2 47.38 63.91 -9.13
CA SER A 2 47.58 65.29 -8.68
C SER A 2 46.26 65.88 -8.15
N SER A 3 46.28 67.04 -7.48
CA SER A 3 45.04 67.74 -7.05
C SER A 3 44.13 68.14 -8.21
N GLN A 4 44.63 68.16 -9.45
CA GLN A 4 43.87 68.42 -10.67
C GLN A 4 42.97 67.24 -11.08
N ASP A 5 43.43 65.98 -10.91
CA ASP A 5 42.69 64.77 -11.28
C ASP A 5 41.41 64.54 -10.44
N PHE A 6 41.44 64.94 -9.16
CA PHE A 6 40.28 64.82 -8.27
C PHE A 6 39.19 65.84 -8.60
N SER A 7 39.56 67.02 -9.13
CA SER A 7 38.60 68.04 -9.54
C SER A 7 37.78 67.61 -10.76
N THR A 8 38.42 66.90 -11.71
CA THR A 8 37.79 66.32 -12.89
C THR A 8 36.86 65.15 -12.55
N TRP A 9 37.23 64.31 -11.59
CA TRP A 9 36.37 63.21 -11.12
C TRP A 9 35.05 63.74 -10.52
N ARG A 10 35.15 64.72 -9.62
CA ARG A 10 33.98 65.32 -8.95
C ARG A 10 33.03 65.98 -9.94
N GLN A 11 33.56 66.77 -10.87
CA GLN A 11 32.75 67.45 -11.89
C GLN A 11 31.99 66.44 -12.76
N GLU A 12 32.66 65.35 -13.17
CA GLU A 12 32.03 64.31 -13.96
C GLU A 12 30.97 63.53 -13.16
N TYR A 13 31.23 63.20 -11.89
CA TYR A 13 30.25 62.56 -11.02
C TYR A 13 29.02 63.45 -10.77
N GLU A 14 29.21 64.74 -10.47
CA GLU A 14 28.10 65.69 -10.25
C GLU A 14 27.26 65.87 -11.53
N ARG A 15 27.90 65.86 -12.72
CA ARG A 15 27.21 65.86 -14.01
C ARG A 15 26.36 64.59 -14.19
N LEU A 16 26.99 63.42 -14.06
CA LEU A 16 26.31 62.14 -14.22
C LEU A 16 25.21 61.91 -13.17
N SER A 17 25.38 62.42 -11.95
CA SER A 17 24.37 62.34 -10.89
C SER A 17 23.09 63.07 -11.28
N LYS A 18 23.21 64.27 -11.87
CA LYS A 18 22.06 65.01 -12.40
C LYS A 18 21.41 64.29 -13.56
N ASP A 19 22.22 63.75 -14.48
CA ASP A 19 21.73 63.04 -15.67
C ASP A 19 20.98 61.73 -15.32
N ASN A 20 21.28 61.12 -14.16
CA ASN A 20 20.66 59.86 -13.71
C ASN A 20 19.68 60.04 -12.52
N GLU A 21 19.30 61.28 -12.18
CA GLU A 21 18.42 61.62 -11.05
C GLU A 21 18.88 61.05 -9.68
N ILE A 22 20.18 60.87 -9.50
CA ILE A 22 20.77 60.38 -8.25
C ILE A 22 21.08 61.55 -7.32
N ALA A 23 20.83 61.35 -6.02
CA ALA A 23 21.08 62.38 -5.01
C ALA A 23 22.59 62.69 -4.89
N SER A 24 23.00 63.89 -5.33
CA SER A 24 24.41 64.32 -5.41
C SER A 24 25.18 64.31 -4.08
N HIS A 25 24.48 64.22 -2.94
CA HIS A 25 25.09 64.15 -1.60
C HIS A 25 25.96 62.91 -1.39
N TYR A 26 25.76 61.82 -2.15
CA TYR A 26 26.60 60.62 -2.08
C TYR A 26 28.09 60.91 -2.33
N PHE A 27 28.41 61.96 -3.09
CA PHE A 27 29.78 62.39 -3.33
C PHE A 27 30.58 62.59 -2.02
N SER A 28 29.96 63.19 -1.00
CA SER A 28 30.63 63.47 0.28
C SER A 28 30.98 62.22 1.09
N PHE A 29 30.46 61.05 0.72
CA PHE A 29 30.69 59.80 1.43
C PHE A 29 31.76 58.92 0.76
N PHE A 30 32.26 59.29 -0.43
CA PHE A 30 33.34 58.56 -1.10
C PHE A 30 34.73 58.98 -0.62
N SER A 31 35.45 58.05 0.00
CA SER A 31 36.83 58.26 0.46
C SER A 31 37.79 58.55 -0.70
N ASP A 32 38.94 59.14 -0.41
CA ASP A 32 39.99 59.35 -1.44
C ASP A 32 40.44 58.01 -2.04
N ASP A 33 40.58 56.97 -1.21
CA ASP A 33 40.92 55.61 -1.66
C ASP A 33 39.88 55.01 -2.62
N TYR A 34 38.59 55.24 -2.36
CA TYR A 34 37.54 54.84 -3.30
C TYR A 34 37.67 55.59 -4.63
N ARG A 35 37.85 56.91 -4.58
CA ARG A 35 37.96 57.77 -5.77
C ARG A 35 39.21 57.50 -6.61
N LEU A 36 40.28 56.93 -6.02
CA LEU A 36 41.47 56.49 -6.74
C LEU A 36 41.25 55.20 -7.55
N ASN A 37 40.34 54.33 -7.11
CA ASN A 37 40.16 52.99 -7.64
C ASN A 37 38.84 52.78 -8.42
N VAL A 38 37.92 53.74 -8.34
CA VAL A 38 36.57 53.65 -8.91
C VAL A 38 36.28 54.87 -9.81
N THR A 39 35.73 54.64 -10.99
CA THR A 39 35.39 55.72 -11.95
C THR A 39 34.11 56.47 -11.56
N PRO A 40 33.90 57.72 -12.03
CA PRO A 40 32.65 58.44 -11.79
C PRO A 40 31.40 57.68 -12.28
N GLN A 41 31.49 57.01 -13.42
CA GLN A 41 30.40 56.20 -13.99
C GLN A 41 30.07 55.01 -13.08
N GLU A 42 31.08 54.33 -12.56
CA GLU A 42 30.92 53.22 -11.63
C GLU A 42 30.36 53.69 -10.28
N ALA A 43 30.74 54.88 -9.81
CA ALA A 43 30.19 55.46 -8.58
C ALA A 43 28.69 55.79 -8.68
N ILE A 44 28.19 56.13 -9.87
CA ILE A 44 26.74 56.32 -10.13
C ILE A 44 25.99 54.99 -10.02
N ILE A 45 26.56 53.90 -10.54
CA ILE A 45 26.01 52.55 -10.40
C ILE A 45 25.97 52.14 -8.92
N ASP A 46 27.05 52.44 -8.18
CA ASP A 46 27.13 52.20 -6.74
C ASP A 46 26.07 53.00 -5.97
N SER A 47 25.88 54.29 -6.28
CA SER A 47 24.83 55.12 -5.67
C SER A 47 23.42 54.57 -5.90
N ASN A 48 23.10 54.11 -7.11
CA ASN A 48 21.83 53.43 -7.40
C ASN A 48 21.65 52.14 -6.58
N ALA A 49 22.72 51.38 -6.39
CA ALA A 49 22.71 50.19 -5.55
C ALA A 49 22.50 50.54 -4.07
N PHE A 50 23.02 51.68 -3.58
CA PHE A 50 22.75 52.17 -2.22
C PHE A 50 21.28 52.51 -2.03
N ASP A 51 20.67 53.25 -2.96
CA ASP A 51 19.25 53.59 -2.89
C ASP A 51 18.37 52.32 -2.87
N SER A 52 18.71 51.34 -3.71
CA SER A 52 18.02 50.04 -3.76
C SER A 52 18.18 49.28 -2.44
N LEU A 53 19.40 49.18 -1.90
CA LEU A 53 19.70 48.54 -0.62
C LEU A 53 18.98 49.23 0.55
N ILE A 54 18.96 50.56 0.59
CA ILE A 54 18.29 51.36 1.63
C ILE A 54 16.77 51.18 1.57
N LYS A 55 16.20 51.14 0.36
CA LYS A 55 14.75 51.03 0.13
C LYS A 55 14.22 49.62 0.36
N GLU A 56 14.90 48.61 -0.16
CA GLU A 56 14.44 47.21 -0.14
C GLU A 56 14.93 46.45 1.09
N GLY A 57 16.01 46.91 1.73
CA GLY A 57 16.65 46.20 2.84
C GLY A 57 17.41 44.93 2.41
N GLN A 58 17.49 44.66 1.11
CA GLN A 58 18.11 43.46 0.55
C GLN A 58 19.48 43.76 -0.07
N LYS A 59 20.40 42.80 0.07
CA LYS A 59 21.75 42.87 -0.52
C LYS A 59 21.63 43.14 -2.02
N GLN A 60 22.49 44.00 -2.55
CA GLN A 60 22.55 44.29 -3.98
C GLN A 60 23.86 43.74 -4.54
N VAL A 61 23.86 43.43 -5.83
CA VAL A 61 25.04 42.93 -6.55
C VAL A 61 25.13 43.58 -7.92
N ARG A 62 26.33 43.95 -8.35
CA ARG A 62 26.59 44.50 -9.68
C ARG A 62 27.83 43.86 -10.30
N ILE A 63 27.78 43.65 -11.61
CA ILE A 63 28.92 43.26 -12.43
C ILE A 63 29.22 44.44 -13.34
N ILE A 64 30.44 44.94 -13.28
CA ILE A 64 30.84 46.18 -13.96
C ILE A 64 32.09 45.87 -14.75
N LYS A 65 32.08 46.23 -16.04
CA LYS A 65 33.25 46.13 -16.90
C LYS A 65 33.94 47.49 -16.97
N GLN A 66 35.23 47.50 -16.68
CA GLN A 66 36.08 48.68 -16.75
C GLN A 66 37.28 48.31 -17.63
N ASP A 67 37.37 48.93 -18.80
CA ASP A 67 38.36 48.59 -19.83
C ASP A 67 38.32 47.08 -20.19
N GLN A 68 39.39 46.34 -19.87
CA GLN A 68 39.49 44.88 -20.05
C GLN A 68 39.15 44.08 -18.78
N ASP A 69 38.98 44.75 -17.64
CA ASP A 69 38.72 44.12 -16.35
C ASP A 69 37.22 44.01 -16.04
N LEU A 70 36.85 42.93 -15.34
CA LEU A 70 35.50 42.70 -14.85
C LEU A 70 35.50 42.74 -13.32
N PHE A 71 34.57 43.48 -12.74
CA PHE A 71 34.45 43.63 -11.29
C PHE A 71 33.08 43.14 -10.80
N PHE A 72 33.10 42.30 -9.78
CA PHE A 72 31.91 41.83 -9.08
C PHE A 72 31.79 42.58 -7.75
N LYS A 73 30.70 43.31 -7.56
CA LYS A 73 30.44 44.11 -6.38
C LYS A 73 29.25 43.60 -5.59
N ILE A 74 29.41 43.55 -4.27
CA ILE A 74 28.36 43.23 -3.32
C ILE A 74 28.15 44.43 -2.40
N TYR A 75 26.89 44.82 -2.21
CA TYR A 75 26.48 45.92 -1.34
C TYR A 75 25.60 45.38 -0.22
N SER A 76 25.97 45.65 1.04
CA SER A 76 25.27 45.13 2.22
C SER A 76 25.41 46.06 3.43
N PHE A 77 24.52 45.91 4.42
CA PHE A 77 24.64 46.59 5.72
C PHE A 77 25.62 45.92 6.69
N CYS A 78 26.00 44.67 6.43
CA CYS A 78 26.91 43.88 7.24
C CYS A 78 28.07 43.32 6.41
N LYS A 79 29.24 43.19 7.04
CA LYS A 79 30.42 42.64 6.38
C LYS A 79 30.22 41.14 6.19
N ILE A 80 30.22 40.67 4.94
CA ILE A 80 30.12 39.25 4.64
C ILE A 80 31.54 38.67 4.63
N PRO A 81 31.81 37.59 5.38
CA PRO A 81 33.13 36.97 5.39
C PRO A 81 33.56 36.44 4.02
N LEU A 82 34.87 36.52 3.73
CA LEU A 82 35.44 36.02 2.47
C LEU A 82 35.18 34.52 2.25
N TYR A 83 35.19 33.72 3.32
CA TYR A 83 34.92 32.29 3.24
C TYR A 83 33.48 31.96 2.81
N GLU A 84 32.55 32.91 2.89
CA GLU A 84 31.19 32.76 2.38
C GLU A 84 31.09 33.17 0.90
N ILE A 85 31.77 34.26 0.50
CA ILE A 85 31.68 34.81 -0.87
C ILE A 85 32.49 34.02 -1.88
N LEU A 86 33.76 33.72 -1.57
CA LEU A 86 34.69 33.13 -2.54
C LEU A 86 34.21 31.76 -3.06
N PRO A 87 33.63 30.87 -2.24
CA PRO A 87 33.06 29.62 -2.76
C PRO A 87 31.90 29.85 -3.74
N ILE A 88 31.05 30.87 -3.51
CA ILE A 88 29.92 31.19 -4.40
C ILE A 88 30.45 31.68 -5.75
N LEU A 89 31.40 32.63 -5.74
CA LEU A 89 32.01 33.15 -6.98
C LEU A 89 32.66 32.00 -7.77
N LYS A 90 33.44 31.16 -7.10
CA LYS A 90 34.07 29.99 -7.71
C LYS A 90 33.04 29.06 -8.36
N ASN A 91 31.96 28.74 -7.63
CA ASN A 91 30.92 27.84 -8.13
C ASN A 91 30.08 28.44 -9.27
N LEU A 92 30.01 29.77 -9.38
CA LEU A 92 29.46 30.47 -10.55
C LEU A 92 30.43 30.48 -11.74
N GLY A 93 31.65 29.97 -11.59
CA GLY A 93 32.71 30.06 -12.61
C GLY A 93 33.40 31.42 -12.66
N LEU A 94 33.32 32.21 -11.59
CA LEU A 94 33.97 33.53 -11.47
C LEU A 94 35.22 33.41 -10.59
N ASN A 95 36.40 33.51 -11.20
CA ASN A 95 37.67 33.46 -10.48
C ASN A 95 38.02 34.85 -9.95
N ALA A 96 37.85 35.06 -8.64
CA ALA A 96 38.27 36.30 -7.99
C ALA A 96 39.80 36.34 -7.80
N VAL A 97 40.46 37.36 -8.36
CA VAL A 97 41.94 37.51 -8.32
C VAL A 97 42.37 38.29 -7.07
N TYR A 98 41.77 39.46 -6.87
CA TYR A 98 41.98 40.33 -5.70
C TYR A 98 40.68 41.07 -5.37
N GLY A 99 40.60 41.64 -4.17
CA GLY A 99 39.40 42.37 -3.75
C GLY A 99 39.72 43.61 -2.91
N ASN A 100 38.86 44.62 -3.04
CA ASN A 100 38.87 45.86 -2.30
C ASN A 100 37.60 45.98 -1.45
N PHE A 101 37.71 46.64 -0.30
CA PHE A 101 36.60 46.84 0.62
C PHE A 101 36.44 48.32 0.91
N TYR A 102 35.22 48.82 0.73
CA TYR A 102 34.88 50.20 1.04
C TYR A 102 33.74 50.25 2.05
N GLU A 103 33.83 51.23 2.94
CA GLU A 103 32.78 51.53 3.91
C GLU A 103 32.28 52.94 3.67
N ILE A 104 30.97 53.08 3.54
CA ILE A 104 30.29 54.32 3.23
C ILE A 104 29.19 54.51 4.27
N VAL A 105 29.05 55.71 4.79
CA VAL A 105 27.94 56.08 5.68
C VAL A 105 27.02 57.01 4.91
N ALA A 106 25.82 56.55 4.60
CA ALA A 106 24.81 57.34 3.90
C ALA A 106 23.47 57.26 4.63
N ASN A 107 22.81 58.41 4.85
CA ASN A 107 21.55 58.51 5.59
C ASN A 107 21.57 57.77 6.95
N ASP A 108 22.63 57.98 7.75
CA ASP A 108 22.88 57.31 9.03
C ASP A 108 22.95 55.77 8.98
N LYS A 109 23.02 55.17 7.78
CA LYS A 109 23.22 53.74 7.58
C LYS A 109 24.63 53.45 7.06
N LYS A 110 25.29 52.47 7.66
CA LYS A 110 26.59 51.95 7.23
C LYS A 110 26.38 50.97 6.07
N ILE A 111 26.92 51.28 4.90
CA ILE A 111 26.91 50.46 3.69
C ILE A 111 28.33 49.99 3.41
N LEU A 112 28.48 48.71 3.15
CA LEU A 112 29.74 48.08 2.80
C LEU A 112 29.72 47.65 1.34
N ILE A 113 30.81 47.96 0.64
CA ILE A 113 31.06 47.52 -0.74
C ILE A 113 32.21 46.53 -0.72
N GLN A 114 31.95 45.31 -1.17
CA GLN A 114 32.98 44.29 -1.38
C GLN A 114 33.14 44.13 -2.89
N ARG A 115 34.27 44.61 -3.43
CA ARG A 115 34.57 44.66 -4.87
C ARG A 115 35.65 43.63 -5.19
N TYR A 116 35.38 42.73 -6.12
CA TYR A 116 36.30 41.66 -6.53
C TYR A 116 36.64 41.79 -8.01
N ASN A 117 37.92 41.82 -8.36
CA ASN A 117 38.35 41.66 -9.74
C ASN A 117 38.18 40.19 -10.15
N ILE A 118 37.51 39.97 -11.28
CA ILE A 118 37.21 38.66 -11.82
C ILE A 118 38.02 38.44 -13.10
N GLU A 119 38.70 37.30 -13.17
CA GLU A 119 39.37 36.84 -14.39
C GLU A 119 38.34 36.66 -15.53
N VAL A 120 38.57 37.30 -16.68
CA VAL A 120 37.64 37.27 -17.81
C VAL A 120 37.79 35.95 -18.58
N ILE A 121 36.90 35.00 -18.30
CA ILE A 121 36.86 33.68 -18.98
C ILE A 121 35.95 33.72 -20.24
N SER A 122 34.96 34.62 -20.26
CA SER A 122 34.03 34.83 -21.38
C SER A 122 33.69 36.31 -21.56
N ASN A 123 33.67 36.77 -22.81
CA ASN A 123 33.36 38.16 -23.17
C ASN A 123 31.86 38.49 -23.14
N GLU A 124 30.99 37.56 -22.74
CA GLU A 124 29.53 37.75 -22.70
C GLU A 124 28.94 37.92 -21.28
N ILE A 125 29.77 37.81 -20.24
CA ILE A 125 29.33 37.92 -18.84
C ILE A 125 28.76 39.32 -18.54
N ASP A 126 29.33 40.37 -19.14
CA ASP A 126 28.84 41.75 -19.00
C ASP A 126 27.44 41.93 -19.60
N LYS A 127 27.18 41.35 -20.77
CA LYS A 127 25.86 41.39 -21.45
C LYS A 127 24.78 40.62 -20.69
N ASN A 128 25.17 39.54 -20.01
CA ASN A 128 24.27 38.67 -19.25
C ASN A 128 24.39 38.88 -17.72
N ALA A 129 24.97 40.01 -17.31
CA ALA A 129 25.22 40.35 -15.92
C ALA A 129 24.00 40.18 -15.00
N PRO A 130 22.75 40.56 -15.38
CA PRO A 130 21.58 40.37 -14.53
C PRO A 130 21.35 38.91 -14.11
N ILE A 131 21.56 37.95 -15.02
CA ILE A 131 21.36 36.51 -14.74
C ILE A 131 22.38 36.04 -13.71
N VAL A 132 23.65 36.42 -13.86
CA VAL A 132 24.73 36.03 -12.94
C VAL A 132 24.52 36.68 -11.56
N GLN A 133 24.07 37.95 -11.52
CA GLN A 133 23.73 38.66 -10.29
C GLN A 133 22.56 37.99 -9.55
N GLU A 134 21.50 37.62 -10.28
CA GLU A 134 20.33 36.91 -9.73
C GLU A 134 20.73 35.56 -9.14
N ASN A 135 21.57 34.79 -9.85
CA ASN A 135 22.10 33.53 -9.35
C ASN A 135 22.90 33.71 -8.05
N PHE A 136 23.80 34.70 -7.98
CA PHE A 136 24.54 34.98 -6.75
C PHE A 136 23.61 35.32 -5.59
N LEU A 137 22.63 36.19 -5.83
CA LEU A 137 21.65 36.60 -4.81
C LEU A 137 20.82 35.42 -4.30
N ALA A 138 20.42 34.49 -5.18
CA ALA A 138 19.71 33.28 -4.79
C ALA A 138 20.56 32.39 -3.89
N ILE A 139 21.85 32.23 -4.20
CA ILE A 139 22.77 31.39 -3.40
C ILE A 139 23.06 32.02 -2.03
N ILE A 140 23.46 33.30 -1.99
CA ILE A 140 23.84 33.97 -0.72
C ILE A 140 22.65 34.14 0.23
N ASN A 141 21.43 34.16 -0.30
CA ASN A 141 20.20 34.22 0.49
C ASN A 141 19.59 32.84 0.76
N ASN A 142 20.32 31.75 0.50
CA ASN A 142 19.89 30.37 0.79
C ASN A 142 18.58 29.96 0.09
N VAL A 143 18.34 30.47 -1.12
CA VAL A 143 17.20 30.09 -1.96
C VAL A 143 17.50 28.79 -2.71
N VAL A 144 18.76 28.58 -3.11
CA VAL A 144 19.29 27.40 -3.80
C VAL A 144 20.66 27.02 -3.27
N GLU A 145 21.13 25.80 -3.55
CA GLU A 145 22.45 25.35 -3.07
C GLU A 145 23.64 26.03 -3.75
N ASN A 146 24.74 26.13 -3.00
CA ASN A 146 26.04 26.54 -3.50
C ASN A 146 26.87 25.32 -3.94
N ASP A 147 26.77 24.90 -5.20
CA ASP A 147 27.54 23.79 -5.77
C ASP A 147 28.04 24.06 -7.19
N GLU A 148 28.88 23.17 -7.72
CA GLU A 148 29.56 23.34 -9.02
C GLU A 148 28.57 23.51 -10.20
N LEU A 149 27.33 23.03 -10.09
CA LEU A 149 26.33 23.14 -11.15
C LEU A 149 25.96 24.60 -11.45
N ASN A 150 26.17 25.51 -10.48
CA ASN A 150 25.98 26.96 -10.64
C ASN A 150 26.90 27.57 -11.72
N THR A 151 27.93 26.86 -12.18
CA THR A 151 28.80 27.31 -13.28
C THR A 151 28.02 27.47 -14.60
N LEU A 152 26.87 26.81 -14.73
CA LEU A 152 25.97 27.00 -15.87
C LEU A 152 25.41 28.43 -15.98
N ALA A 153 25.45 29.22 -14.90
CA ALA A 153 25.06 30.63 -14.91
C ALA A 153 25.98 31.50 -15.78
N THR A 154 27.23 31.10 -15.99
CA THR A 154 28.21 31.83 -16.81
C THR A 154 28.55 31.11 -18.12
N LYS A 155 28.40 29.78 -18.19
CA LYS A 155 28.61 29.02 -19.42
C LYS A 155 27.46 29.12 -20.43
N GLU A 156 26.23 28.99 -19.94
CA GLU A 156 25.02 28.96 -20.79
C GLU A 156 24.02 30.04 -20.39
N PHE A 157 24.35 30.88 -19.41
CA PHE A 157 23.47 31.92 -18.88
C PHE A 157 22.10 31.38 -18.47
N LEU A 158 22.11 30.26 -17.72
CA LEU A 158 20.92 29.74 -17.06
C LEU A 158 20.64 30.51 -15.76
N ASN A 159 19.37 30.82 -15.50
CA ASN A 159 18.98 31.41 -14.22
C ASN A 159 18.96 30.36 -13.11
N PHE A 160 18.91 30.79 -11.84
CA PHE A 160 19.01 29.89 -10.70
C PHE A 160 17.88 28.85 -10.66
N LYS A 161 16.68 29.19 -11.14
CA LYS A 161 15.54 28.26 -11.19
C LYS A 161 15.82 27.13 -12.18
N GLN A 162 16.33 27.46 -13.37
CA GLN A 162 16.71 26.47 -14.40
C GLN A 162 17.83 25.55 -13.93
N ILE A 163 18.86 26.11 -13.28
CA ILE A 163 19.95 25.30 -12.70
C ILE A 163 19.40 24.37 -11.61
N ASP A 164 18.51 24.88 -10.76
CA ASP A 164 17.91 24.10 -9.68
C ASP A 164 16.92 23.03 -10.17
N LEU A 165 16.32 23.20 -11.35
CA LEU A 165 15.57 22.14 -12.02
C LEU A 165 16.47 20.98 -12.44
N LEU A 166 17.63 21.28 -13.05
CA LEU A 166 18.62 20.24 -13.37
C LEU A 166 19.14 19.55 -12.10
N ARG A 167 19.34 20.33 -11.02
CA ARG A 167 19.70 19.81 -9.70
C ARG A 167 18.63 18.86 -9.15
N THR A 168 17.36 19.25 -9.25
CA THR A 168 16.21 18.43 -8.84
C THR A 168 16.20 17.08 -9.58
N ILE A 169 16.40 17.09 -10.90
CA ILE A 169 16.46 15.86 -11.71
C ILE A 169 17.67 15.00 -11.32
N CYS A 170 18.84 15.62 -11.09
CA CYS A 170 20.04 14.92 -10.62
C CYS A 170 19.82 14.25 -9.25
N ASN A 171 19.22 14.97 -8.30
CA ASN A 171 18.93 14.44 -6.96
C ASN A 171 17.93 13.29 -7.02
N TYR A 172 16.89 13.41 -7.85
CA TYR A 172 15.97 12.31 -8.12
C TYR A 172 16.68 11.08 -8.70
N LEU A 173 17.54 11.26 -9.71
CA LEU A 173 18.27 10.14 -10.33
C LEU A 173 19.17 9.39 -9.33
N MET A 174 19.84 10.10 -8.43
CA MET A 174 20.65 9.47 -7.37
C MET A 174 19.81 8.61 -6.41
N GLN A 175 18.52 8.96 -6.23
CA GLN A 175 17.56 8.17 -5.44
C GLN A 175 16.98 6.96 -6.20
N VAL A 176 17.14 6.91 -7.52
CA VAL A 176 16.71 5.79 -8.37
C VAL A 176 17.87 4.82 -8.65
N ASP A 177 19.09 5.33 -8.88
CA ASP A 177 20.31 4.56 -9.13
C ASP A 177 21.48 5.04 -8.26
N PHE A 178 21.77 4.29 -7.19
CA PHE A 178 22.84 4.59 -6.22
C PHE A 178 24.27 4.48 -6.76
N ASN A 179 24.44 3.92 -7.97
CA ASN A 179 25.73 3.85 -8.63
C ASN A 179 26.14 5.22 -9.19
N ILE A 180 25.17 6.10 -9.45
CA ILE A 180 25.43 7.45 -9.97
C ILE A 180 25.85 8.36 -8.82
N LYS A 181 26.99 9.04 -8.97
CA LYS A 181 27.51 9.98 -7.98
C LYS A 181 27.28 11.42 -8.42
N ARG A 182 26.95 12.29 -7.46
CA ARG A 182 26.71 13.74 -7.66
C ARG A 182 27.80 14.41 -8.51
N LYS A 183 29.07 14.13 -8.19
CA LYS A 183 30.21 14.70 -8.92
C LYS A 183 30.19 14.36 -10.42
N SER A 184 29.87 13.11 -10.76
CA SER A 184 29.77 12.66 -12.16
C SER A 184 28.63 13.35 -12.90
N LEU A 185 27.47 13.50 -12.25
CA LEU A 185 26.32 14.23 -12.80
C LEU A 185 26.68 15.67 -13.14
N TYR A 186 27.22 16.41 -12.16
CA TYR A 186 27.51 17.83 -12.31
C TYR A 186 28.63 18.06 -13.33
N THR A 187 29.71 17.29 -13.25
CA THR A 187 30.83 17.39 -14.22
C THR A 187 30.33 17.15 -15.64
N THR A 188 29.44 16.18 -15.85
CA THR A 188 28.89 15.87 -17.18
C THR A 188 28.02 17.01 -17.69
N LEU A 189 27.09 17.55 -16.88
CA LEU A 189 26.23 18.67 -17.27
C LEU A 189 27.03 19.96 -17.57
N ILE A 190 28.11 20.21 -16.83
CA ILE A 190 28.99 21.36 -17.03
C ILE A 190 29.88 21.18 -18.27
N LYS A 191 30.30 19.95 -18.57
CA LYS A 191 31.09 19.61 -19.77
C LYS A 191 30.25 19.74 -21.04
N TYR A 192 29.03 19.22 -21.01
CA TYR A 192 28.06 19.26 -22.12
C TYR A 192 26.99 20.33 -21.86
N SER A 193 27.42 21.57 -21.58
CA SER A 193 26.53 22.66 -21.16
C SER A 193 25.49 23.01 -22.22
N ASN A 194 25.83 22.85 -23.51
CA ASN A 194 24.90 23.02 -24.63
C ASN A 194 23.73 22.02 -24.57
N ILE A 195 23.97 20.78 -24.12
CA ILE A 195 22.91 19.78 -23.91
C ILE A 195 22.08 20.17 -22.67
N SER A 196 22.72 20.68 -21.61
CA SER A 196 22.01 21.21 -20.43
C SER A 196 21.02 22.32 -20.80
N ARG A 197 21.38 23.24 -21.72
CA ARG A 197 20.46 24.25 -22.26
C ARG A 197 19.30 23.58 -23.02
N LEU A 198 19.57 22.60 -23.88
CA LEU A 198 18.52 21.88 -24.63
C LEU A 198 17.55 21.11 -23.71
N PHE A 199 18.01 20.60 -22.56
CA PHE A 199 17.13 20.01 -21.55
C PHE A 199 16.13 21.03 -20.99
N ILE A 200 16.58 22.26 -20.74
CA ILE A 200 15.70 23.36 -20.34
C ILE A 200 14.71 23.69 -21.46
N ASP A 201 15.18 23.79 -22.71
CA ASP A 201 14.31 24.08 -23.85
C ASP A 201 13.22 23.00 -24.05
N LEU A 202 13.59 21.72 -23.89
CA LEU A 202 12.65 20.60 -23.93
C LEU A 202 11.63 20.69 -22.79
N PHE A 203 12.10 21.01 -21.58
CA PHE A 203 11.25 21.16 -20.41
C PHE A 203 10.26 22.33 -20.56
N ASP A 204 10.72 23.48 -21.06
CA ASP A 204 9.90 24.63 -21.40
C ASP A 204 8.84 24.29 -22.45
N GLN A 205 9.25 23.66 -23.55
CA GLN A 205 8.32 23.24 -24.59
C GLN A 205 7.24 22.28 -24.05
N LYS A 206 7.60 21.38 -23.12
CA LYS A 206 6.64 20.48 -22.47
C LYS A 206 5.74 21.16 -21.44
N PHE A 207 6.27 21.99 -20.55
CA PHE A 207 5.58 22.34 -19.31
C PHE A 207 5.27 23.83 -19.11
N ASN A 208 5.89 24.73 -19.87
CA ASN A 208 5.63 26.16 -19.73
C ASN A 208 4.23 26.52 -20.27
N PRO A 209 3.25 26.93 -19.44
CA PRO A 209 1.88 27.17 -19.90
C PRO A 209 1.77 28.34 -20.88
N ASN A 210 2.78 29.22 -20.93
CA ASN A 210 2.82 30.38 -21.84
C ASN A 210 3.39 30.03 -23.23
N ILE A 211 3.84 28.79 -23.44
CA ILE A 211 4.36 28.31 -24.72
C ILE A 211 3.36 27.36 -25.38
N GLU A 212 3.05 27.61 -26.64
CA GLU A 212 2.18 26.75 -27.46
C GLU A 212 2.74 25.32 -27.55
N LYS A 213 1.92 24.34 -27.15
CA LYS A 213 2.29 22.93 -27.16
C LYS A 213 2.29 22.37 -28.57
N SER A 214 3.44 21.87 -28.99
CA SER A 214 3.66 21.29 -30.31
C SER A 214 4.47 20.00 -30.19
N ALA A 215 3.82 18.87 -30.46
CA ALA A 215 4.49 17.57 -30.48
C ALA A 215 5.65 17.52 -31.49
N ARG A 216 5.52 18.23 -32.62
CA ARG A 216 6.57 18.38 -33.61
C ARG A 216 7.81 19.07 -33.03
N LYS A 217 7.65 20.24 -32.40
CA LYS A 217 8.78 20.97 -31.78
C LYS A 217 9.41 20.17 -30.65
N THR A 218 8.60 19.51 -29.81
CA THR A 218 9.11 18.62 -28.76
C THR A 218 9.97 17.51 -29.37
N GLY A 219 9.50 16.85 -30.43
CA GLY A 219 10.25 15.82 -31.14
C GLY A 219 11.52 16.34 -31.82
N GLU A 220 11.50 17.55 -32.40
CA GLU A 220 12.67 18.19 -32.99
C GLU A 220 13.77 18.45 -31.93
N ILE A 221 13.40 18.95 -30.74
CA ILE A 221 14.35 19.16 -29.63
C ILE A 221 14.88 17.83 -29.10
N SER A 222 14.00 16.84 -28.83
CA SER A 222 14.43 15.51 -28.39
C SER A 222 15.38 14.84 -29.39
N ASN A 223 15.09 14.91 -30.70
CA ASN A 223 15.98 14.37 -31.73
C ASN A 223 17.33 15.09 -31.76
N LYS A 224 17.34 16.42 -31.59
CA LYS A 224 18.59 17.19 -31.51
C LYS A 224 19.44 16.77 -30.31
N ILE A 225 18.80 16.51 -29.17
CA ILE A 225 19.48 15.98 -27.98
C ILE A 225 20.04 14.59 -28.29
N ASN A 226 19.22 13.67 -28.81
CA ASN A 226 19.65 12.30 -29.13
C ASN A 226 20.86 12.27 -30.08
N ASN A 227 20.85 13.09 -31.14
CA ASN A 227 21.99 13.19 -32.05
C ASN A 227 23.27 13.65 -31.33
N LEU A 228 23.18 14.63 -30.42
CA LEU A 228 24.32 15.07 -29.63
C LEU A 228 24.78 14.03 -28.61
N LEU A 229 23.88 13.17 -28.13
CA LEU A 229 24.23 12.05 -27.26
C LEU A 229 25.00 10.97 -28.03
N GLU A 230 24.64 10.69 -29.29
CA GLU A 230 25.36 9.72 -30.14
C GLU A 230 26.84 10.09 -30.36
N ASP A 231 27.16 11.39 -30.35
CA ASP A 231 28.54 11.90 -30.49
C ASP A 231 29.39 11.74 -29.22
N ILE A 232 28.83 11.27 -28.10
CA ILE A 232 29.54 11.13 -26.82
C ILE A 232 30.28 9.79 -26.73
N ASN A 233 31.62 9.86 -26.88
CA ASN A 233 32.48 8.68 -26.81
C ASN A 233 32.55 8.01 -25.41
N ASN A 234 32.26 8.75 -24.33
CA ASN A 234 32.29 8.21 -22.97
C ASN A 234 30.92 7.63 -22.57
N ILE A 235 30.87 6.30 -22.45
CA ILE A 235 29.64 5.55 -22.11
C ILE A 235 29.01 6.01 -20.79
N GLN A 236 29.79 6.39 -19.78
CA GLN A 236 29.24 6.85 -18.51
C GLN A 236 28.58 8.23 -18.64
N GLU A 237 29.21 9.15 -19.38
CA GLU A 237 28.67 10.48 -19.65
C GLU A 237 27.40 10.40 -20.51
N TYR A 238 27.39 9.54 -21.55
CA TYR A 238 26.20 9.21 -22.34
C TYR A 238 25.06 8.70 -21.44
N LYS A 239 25.33 7.67 -20.63
CA LYS A 239 24.32 7.05 -19.75
C LYS A 239 23.70 8.04 -18.75
N ILE A 240 24.48 9.02 -18.30
CA ILE A 240 24.03 10.08 -17.39
C ILE A 240 23.04 11.00 -18.12
N LEU A 241 23.41 11.53 -19.28
CA LEU A 241 22.58 12.49 -20.01
C LEU A 241 21.32 11.82 -20.58
N ASP A 242 21.43 10.58 -21.05
CA ASP A 242 20.30 9.72 -21.45
C ASP A 242 19.31 9.49 -20.29
N ALA A 243 19.82 9.23 -19.08
CA ALA A 243 18.96 9.09 -17.90
C ALA A 243 18.25 10.41 -17.53
N ILE A 244 18.92 11.57 -17.66
CA ILE A 244 18.32 12.89 -17.43
C ILE A 244 17.21 13.15 -18.46
N LEU A 245 17.45 12.86 -19.74
CA LEU A 245 16.44 12.96 -20.79
C LEU A 245 15.22 12.10 -20.46
N ASN A 246 15.42 10.83 -20.08
CA ASN A 246 14.33 9.91 -19.75
C ASN A 246 13.48 10.40 -18.55
N VAL A 247 14.07 11.06 -17.55
CA VAL A 247 13.31 11.68 -16.45
C VAL A 247 12.46 12.86 -16.94
N ILE A 248 12.99 13.73 -17.79
CA ILE A 248 12.24 14.85 -18.39
C ILE A 248 11.07 14.32 -19.23
N GLU A 249 11.30 13.26 -20.00
CA GLU A 249 10.28 12.62 -20.82
C GLU A 249 9.19 11.94 -20.00
N SER A 250 9.58 11.28 -18.90
CA SER A 250 8.68 10.57 -17.98
C SER A 250 7.95 11.48 -16.98
N THR A 251 8.38 12.73 -16.83
CA THR A 251 7.65 13.74 -16.05
C THR A 251 6.32 14.04 -16.75
N ILE A 252 5.24 14.10 -15.96
CA ILE A 252 3.86 14.32 -16.44
C ILE A 252 3.24 15.61 -15.90
N ARG A 253 3.75 16.17 -14.79
CA ARG A 253 3.36 17.48 -14.23
C ARG A 253 4.52 18.11 -13.48
N THR A 254 4.52 19.43 -13.36
CA THR A 254 5.47 20.17 -12.52
C THR A 254 4.89 21.49 -12.02
N ASN A 255 5.31 21.93 -10.84
CA ASN A 255 4.97 23.25 -10.30
C ASN A 255 5.98 24.34 -10.69
N PHE A 256 6.92 24.05 -11.59
CA PHE A 256 8.03 24.95 -11.93
C PHE A 256 7.58 26.34 -12.40
N TYR A 257 6.47 26.41 -13.14
CA TYR A 257 5.89 27.65 -13.69
C TYR A 257 4.79 28.26 -12.82
N ARG A 258 4.51 27.69 -11.66
CA ARG A 258 3.56 28.28 -10.70
C ARG A 258 4.21 29.46 -10.00
N ASP A 259 3.40 30.49 -9.78
CA ASP A 259 3.80 31.61 -8.95
C ASP A 259 3.65 31.20 -7.48
N LYS A 260 4.74 31.25 -6.71
CA LYS A 260 4.85 30.65 -5.38
C LYS A 260 5.54 31.63 -4.43
N PRO A 261 5.12 31.70 -3.15
CA PRO A 261 5.74 32.58 -2.16
C PRO A 261 7.18 32.19 -1.82
N TYR A 262 7.53 30.91 -2.01
CA TYR A 262 8.86 30.36 -1.74
C TYR A 262 9.33 29.47 -2.91
N HIS A 263 10.64 29.37 -3.11
CA HIS A 263 11.24 28.56 -4.16
C HIS A 263 11.36 27.09 -3.73
N TYR A 264 10.69 26.21 -4.47
CA TYR A 264 10.81 24.74 -4.40
C TYR A 264 10.28 24.17 -5.71
N ILE A 265 10.76 22.99 -6.11
CA ILE A 265 10.38 22.35 -7.38
C ILE A 265 9.72 21.01 -7.07
N SER A 266 8.61 20.75 -7.74
CA SER A 266 7.89 19.48 -7.67
C SER A 266 7.74 18.92 -9.07
N ILE A 267 8.05 17.64 -9.23
CA ILE A 267 7.86 16.88 -10.47
C ILE A 267 7.04 15.63 -10.15
N LYS A 268 5.97 15.42 -10.92
CA LYS A 268 5.18 14.18 -10.91
C LYS A 268 5.65 13.32 -12.07
N ILE A 269 6.05 12.08 -11.80
CA ILE A 269 6.72 11.18 -12.73
C ILE A 269 5.87 9.92 -12.91
N ASP A 270 5.72 9.49 -14.16
CA ASP A 270 5.21 8.15 -14.51
C ASP A 270 6.36 7.15 -14.43
N SER A 271 6.45 6.45 -13.30
CA SER A 271 7.58 5.58 -12.97
C SER A 271 7.68 4.35 -13.88
N ALA A 272 6.59 3.97 -14.56
CA ALA A 272 6.62 2.91 -15.56
C ALA A 272 7.49 3.29 -16.78
N LYS A 273 7.63 4.59 -17.08
CA LYS A 273 8.41 5.12 -18.21
C LYS A 273 9.90 5.33 -17.89
N ILE A 274 10.31 5.17 -16.63
CA ILE A 274 11.73 5.25 -16.25
C ILE A 274 12.42 3.93 -16.57
N THR A 275 13.27 3.94 -17.59
CA THR A 275 13.85 2.73 -18.21
C THR A 275 14.66 1.89 -17.21
N LYS A 276 15.48 2.55 -16.38
CA LYS A 276 16.41 1.90 -15.43
C LYS A 276 15.85 1.75 -14.01
N MET A 277 14.56 2.01 -13.79
CA MET A 277 13.99 1.88 -12.46
C MET A 277 13.86 0.39 -12.05
N PRO A 278 14.38 -0.01 -10.89
CA PRO A 278 14.22 -1.38 -10.39
C PRO A 278 12.76 -1.69 -10.06
N LEU A 279 12.38 -2.97 -10.13
CA LEU A 279 11.07 -3.44 -9.66
C LEU A 279 11.03 -3.51 -8.12
N PRO A 280 9.84 -3.34 -7.51
CA PRO A 280 8.58 -2.90 -8.11
C PRO A 280 8.57 -1.39 -8.38
N ARG A 281 7.88 -0.99 -9.46
CA ARG A 281 7.73 0.41 -9.85
C ARG A 281 6.39 0.95 -9.32
N PRO A 282 6.37 2.08 -8.58
CA PRO A 282 5.11 2.74 -8.30
C PRO A 282 4.44 3.22 -9.59
N MET A 283 3.13 3.46 -9.56
CA MET A 283 2.41 4.06 -10.69
C MET A 283 2.89 5.49 -10.93
N TYR A 284 2.92 6.29 -9.86
CA TYR A 284 3.40 7.67 -9.90
C TYR A 284 4.31 7.99 -8.70
N GLU A 285 5.26 8.88 -8.95
CA GLU A 285 6.10 9.48 -7.91
C GLU A 285 5.98 11.00 -7.97
N ILE A 286 5.76 11.64 -6.82
CA ILE A 286 5.94 13.08 -6.69
C ILE A 286 7.26 13.28 -5.96
N TYR A 287 8.22 13.94 -6.58
CA TYR A 287 9.48 14.33 -5.97
C TYR A 287 9.49 15.83 -5.74
N VAL A 288 9.86 16.27 -4.53
CA VAL A 288 9.88 17.67 -4.10
C VAL A 288 11.28 18.03 -3.62
N HIS A 289 11.84 19.10 -4.17
CA HIS A 289 13.15 19.64 -3.85
C HIS A 289 13.04 21.11 -3.43
N SER A 290 13.73 21.48 -2.35
CA SER A 290 13.96 22.87 -1.95
C SER A 290 15.33 23.01 -1.32
N TYR A 291 15.80 24.22 -1.00
CA TYR A 291 17.07 24.39 -0.29
C TYR A 291 17.14 23.62 1.05
N LEU A 292 16.02 23.55 1.79
CA LEU A 292 15.98 22.95 3.13
C LEU A 292 15.81 21.43 3.13
N MET A 293 15.12 20.88 2.13
CA MET A 293 14.68 19.48 2.15
C MET A 293 14.62 18.84 0.76
N GLU A 294 14.61 17.52 0.78
CA GLU A 294 14.18 16.69 -0.35
C GLU A 294 13.13 15.71 0.15
N GLY A 295 12.14 15.41 -0.67
CA GLY A 295 11.11 14.45 -0.31
C GLY A 295 10.47 13.79 -1.53
N CYS A 296 9.83 12.65 -1.28
CA CYS A 296 9.09 11.93 -2.30
C CYS A 296 7.78 11.38 -1.75
N HIS A 297 6.83 11.11 -2.65
CA HIS A 297 5.62 10.35 -2.36
C HIS A 297 5.34 9.37 -3.51
N LEU A 298 5.41 8.09 -3.21
CA LEU A 298 5.29 6.96 -4.13
C LEU A 298 3.88 6.38 -4.01
N ARG A 299 3.17 6.22 -5.13
CA ARG A 299 1.79 5.70 -5.17
C ARG A 299 1.69 4.43 -6.00
N GLY A 300 1.04 3.41 -5.44
CA GLY A 300 0.68 2.20 -6.19
C GLY A 300 -0.51 2.36 -7.14
N GLY A 301 -1.28 3.45 -7.04
CA GLY A 301 -2.49 3.66 -7.86
C GLY A 301 -3.11 5.05 -7.71
N LYS A 302 -4.20 5.31 -8.45
CA LYS A 302 -4.95 6.58 -8.43
C LYS A 302 -5.61 6.87 -7.08
N VAL A 303 -6.15 5.86 -6.41
CA VAL A 303 -6.67 6.00 -5.04
C VAL A 303 -5.70 5.25 -4.14
N ALA A 304 -4.79 5.98 -3.50
CA ALA A 304 -3.70 5.40 -2.71
C ALA A 304 -3.48 6.20 -1.41
N ARG A 305 -3.07 5.49 -0.36
CA ARG A 305 -2.88 6.05 0.98
C ARG A 305 -1.67 5.48 1.69
N GLY A 306 -0.96 6.35 2.41
CA GLY A 306 0.07 5.96 3.35
C GLY A 306 0.72 7.13 4.08
N GLY A 307 1.54 6.77 5.05
CA GLY A 307 2.18 7.74 5.95
C GLY A 307 3.33 8.53 5.30
N ILE A 308 3.60 9.73 5.83
CA ILE A 308 4.79 10.53 5.49
C ILE A 308 5.85 10.34 6.59
N ARG A 309 7.01 9.77 6.25
CA ARG A 309 8.12 9.55 7.17
C ARG A 309 9.14 10.69 7.13
N TRP A 310 9.56 11.16 8.29
CA TRP A 310 10.80 11.93 8.39
C TRP A 310 11.97 10.95 8.53
N SER A 311 12.81 10.87 7.50
CA SER A 311 13.96 9.96 7.41
C SER A 311 15.28 10.65 7.79
N ASP A 312 16.16 9.89 8.40
CA ASP A 312 17.57 10.22 8.64
C ASP A 312 18.51 9.71 7.53
N ARG A 313 17.99 8.91 6.57
CA ARG A 313 18.73 8.29 5.47
C ARG A 313 18.91 9.24 4.27
N LYS A 314 19.83 10.21 4.39
CA LYS A 314 20.02 11.25 3.35
C LYS A 314 20.36 10.70 1.95
N ASP A 315 21.13 9.62 1.88
CA ASP A 315 21.64 9.10 0.61
C ASP A 315 20.63 8.20 -0.11
N ASP A 316 19.71 7.55 0.61
CA ASP A 316 18.80 6.54 0.06
C ASP A 316 17.39 6.52 0.65
N PHE A 317 16.89 7.66 1.14
CA PHE A 317 15.54 7.74 1.72
C PHE A 317 14.44 7.23 0.77
N ARG A 318 14.58 7.41 -0.56
CA ARG A 318 13.58 6.88 -1.51
C ARG A 318 13.49 5.36 -1.44
N LEU A 319 14.60 4.65 -1.22
CA LEU A 319 14.59 3.19 -1.07
C LEU A 319 13.83 2.80 0.20
N GLU A 320 14.07 3.50 1.32
CA GLU A 320 13.31 3.29 2.55
C GLU A 320 11.80 3.53 2.32
N ILE A 321 11.44 4.62 1.65
CA ILE A 321 10.03 4.93 1.33
C ILE A 321 9.44 3.87 0.39
N LEU A 322 10.20 3.36 -0.56
CA LEU A 322 9.78 2.29 -1.47
C LEU A 322 9.51 1.00 -0.70
N GLU A 323 10.41 0.57 0.19
CA GLU A 323 10.23 -0.62 1.03
C GLU A 323 8.96 -0.51 1.88
N LEU A 324 8.74 0.66 2.52
CA LEU A 324 7.54 0.92 3.30
C LEU A 324 6.26 0.95 2.44
N MET A 325 6.33 1.47 1.21
CA MET A 325 5.20 1.44 0.29
C MET A 325 4.81 0.01 -0.06
N LYS A 326 5.78 -0.88 -0.32
CA LYS A 326 5.50 -2.31 -0.61
C LYS A 326 4.74 -2.98 0.52
N THR A 327 5.23 -2.83 1.75
CA THR A 327 4.53 -3.37 2.94
C THR A 327 3.12 -2.78 3.07
N GLN A 328 2.97 -1.48 2.77
CA GLN A 328 1.66 -0.82 2.78
C GLN A 328 0.71 -1.35 1.70
N MET A 329 1.20 -1.78 0.53
CA MET A 329 0.37 -2.35 -0.53
C MET A 329 -0.30 -3.65 -0.08
N VAL A 330 0.46 -4.57 0.54
CA VAL A 330 -0.10 -5.82 1.08
C VAL A 330 -1.07 -5.53 2.23
N LYS A 331 -0.69 -4.63 3.15
CA LYS A 331 -1.54 -4.24 4.28
C LYS A 331 -2.86 -3.60 3.85
N ASN A 332 -2.86 -2.85 2.75
CA ASN A 332 -4.04 -2.17 2.23
C ASN A 332 -4.94 -3.06 1.36
N ALA A 333 -4.63 -4.35 1.16
CA ALA A 333 -5.45 -5.26 0.37
C ALA A 333 -6.90 -5.41 0.88
N VAL A 334 -7.18 -4.92 2.08
CA VAL A 334 -8.46 -5.03 2.79
C VAL A 334 -9.31 -3.74 2.69
N ILE A 335 -8.72 -2.63 2.23
CA ILE A 335 -9.34 -1.29 2.23
C ILE A 335 -9.48 -0.71 0.82
N VAL A 336 -10.10 0.48 0.72
CA VAL A 336 -10.34 1.16 -0.56
C VAL A 336 -9.08 1.65 -1.26
N PRO A 337 -8.18 2.40 -0.63
CA PRO A 337 -6.97 2.89 -1.28
C PRO A 337 -5.89 1.81 -1.33
N VAL A 338 -5.19 1.69 -2.46
CA VAL A 338 -3.96 0.89 -2.54
C VAL A 338 -2.83 1.56 -1.73
N GLY A 339 -1.69 0.89 -1.59
CA GLY A 339 -0.55 1.43 -0.84
C GLY A 339 0.06 2.68 -1.49
N SER A 340 0.34 3.70 -0.68
CA SER A 340 1.32 4.74 -0.98
C SER A 340 2.28 4.91 0.20
N LYS A 341 3.35 5.67 0.00
CA LYS A 341 4.20 6.14 1.09
C LYS A 341 4.91 7.41 0.67
N GLY A 342 5.08 8.34 1.59
CA GLY A 342 5.98 9.47 1.37
C GLY A 342 7.02 9.59 2.46
N GLY A 343 7.99 10.45 2.21
CA GLY A 343 8.94 10.86 3.21
C GLY A 343 9.89 11.93 2.73
N PHE A 344 10.59 12.52 3.68
CA PHE A 344 11.52 13.61 3.42
C PHE A 344 12.73 13.56 4.37
N ILE A 345 13.78 14.23 3.92
CA ILE A 345 15.02 14.45 4.68
C ILE A 345 15.25 15.96 4.83
N ILE A 346 15.99 16.33 5.88
CA ILE A 346 16.47 17.70 6.08
C ILE A 346 17.92 17.77 5.60
N LYS A 347 18.20 18.63 4.61
CA LYS A 347 19.55 18.77 4.05
C LYS A 347 20.50 19.47 5.02
N GLN A 348 20.00 20.51 5.68
CA GLN A 348 20.76 21.39 6.59
C GLN A 348 20.32 21.23 8.06
N PRO A 349 20.85 20.25 8.82
CA PRO A 349 20.34 19.88 10.15
C PRO A 349 20.73 20.86 11.28
N ASN A 350 21.68 21.78 11.05
CA ASN A 350 22.18 22.70 12.08
C ASN A 350 21.05 23.59 12.66
N GLY A 351 20.98 23.80 13.97
CA GLY A 351 19.91 24.60 14.61
C GLY A 351 18.74 23.75 15.14
N ASP A 352 17.55 24.35 15.31
CA ASP A 352 16.36 23.63 15.78
C ASP A 352 15.85 22.67 14.69
N THR A 353 16.12 21.38 14.90
CA THR A 353 15.76 20.33 13.95
C THR A 353 14.23 20.14 13.86
N GLN A 354 13.48 20.42 14.93
CA GLN A 354 12.04 20.20 14.97
C GLN A 354 11.30 21.27 14.15
N GLU A 355 11.67 22.54 14.30
CA GLU A 355 11.12 23.63 13.51
C GLU A 355 11.39 23.41 12.01
N LYS A 356 12.62 23.01 11.68
CA LYS A 356 12.99 22.66 10.29
C LYS A 356 12.23 21.47 9.75
N ALA A 357 11.95 20.46 10.57
CA ALA A 357 11.14 19.32 10.17
C ALA A 357 9.71 19.75 9.83
N ILE A 358 9.11 20.64 10.62
CA ILE A 358 7.79 21.19 10.36
C ILE A 358 7.78 21.98 9.05
N GLU A 359 8.73 22.90 8.83
CA GLU A 359 8.79 23.68 7.58
C GLU A 359 9.08 22.81 6.35
N SER A 360 9.91 21.77 6.51
CA SER A 360 10.15 20.78 5.44
C SER A 360 8.89 19.99 5.12
N TYR A 361 8.14 19.56 6.13
CA TYR A 361 6.86 18.88 5.97
C TYR A 361 5.83 19.77 5.26
N LYS A 362 5.69 21.04 5.67
CA LYS A 362 4.80 22.01 4.99
C LYS A 362 5.18 22.17 3.50
N THR A 363 6.47 22.27 3.21
CA THR A 363 6.98 22.35 1.82
C THR A 363 6.62 21.10 1.01
N LEU A 364 6.76 19.90 1.61
CA LEU A 364 6.36 18.65 0.95
C LEU A 364 4.86 18.64 0.62
N ILE A 365 4.01 18.99 1.59
CA ILE A 365 2.55 19.02 1.41
C ILE A 365 2.15 19.99 0.29
N ARG A 366 2.67 21.22 0.32
CA ARG A 366 2.44 22.22 -0.74
C ARG A 366 2.92 21.73 -2.11
N GLY A 367 4.11 21.15 -2.17
CA GLY A 367 4.68 20.60 -3.41
C GLY A 367 3.86 19.47 -4.01
N MET A 368 3.27 18.60 -3.19
CA MET A 368 2.35 17.57 -3.68
C MET A 368 1.01 18.14 -4.16
N LEU A 369 0.43 19.09 -3.42
CA LEU A 369 -0.85 19.71 -3.78
C LEU A 369 -0.75 20.56 -5.05
N ASP A 370 0.38 21.24 -5.27
CA ASP A 370 0.63 22.05 -6.46
C ASP A 370 0.53 21.27 -7.79
N VAL A 371 0.70 19.95 -7.76
CA VAL A 371 0.61 19.07 -8.94
C VAL A 371 -0.57 18.10 -8.89
N THR A 372 -1.48 18.27 -7.93
CA THR A 372 -2.66 17.42 -7.73
C THR A 372 -3.93 18.15 -8.18
N ASP A 373 -4.89 17.41 -8.76
CA ASP A 373 -6.18 18.01 -9.16
C ASP A 373 -7.11 18.21 -7.95
N ASN A 374 -8.14 19.03 -8.10
CA ASN A 374 -9.10 19.32 -7.02
C ASN A 374 -10.55 19.28 -7.54
N TYR A 375 -11.53 19.26 -6.64
CA TYR A 375 -12.94 19.48 -6.97
C TYR A 375 -13.42 20.84 -6.44
N SER A 376 -14.25 21.52 -7.23
CA SER A 376 -14.91 22.75 -6.80
C SER A 376 -15.99 22.49 -5.74
N VAL A 377 -16.51 23.57 -5.16
CA VAL A 377 -17.71 23.53 -4.32
C VAL A 377 -18.96 23.11 -5.12
N SER A 378 -18.94 23.01 -6.44
CA SER A 378 -20.01 22.40 -7.27
C SER A 378 -19.68 20.98 -7.75
N ASN A 379 -18.59 20.36 -7.26
CA ASN A 379 -18.04 19.08 -7.74
C ASN A 379 -17.54 19.12 -9.21
N GLU A 380 -17.17 20.30 -9.70
CA GLU A 380 -16.50 20.44 -11.00
C GLU A 380 -15.02 20.07 -10.88
N LYS A 381 -14.47 19.49 -11.94
CA LYS A 381 -13.07 19.08 -12.03
C LYS A 381 -12.17 20.30 -12.18
N LEU A 382 -11.26 20.53 -11.23
CA LEU A 382 -10.29 21.62 -11.25
C LEU A 382 -8.87 21.07 -11.45
N ARG A 383 -8.17 21.53 -12.49
CA ARG A 383 -6.73 21.26 -12.67
C ARG A 383 -5.91 22.33 -11.92
N PRO A 384 -4.69 22.02 -11.48
CA PRO A 384 -3.82 23.01 -10.85
C PRO A 384 -3.49 24.16 -11.83
N THR A 385 -3.54 25.39 -11.32
CA THR A 385 -3.20 26.61 -12.08
C THR A 385 -1.75 26.58 -12.58
N ASN A 386 -1.51 27.04 -13.81
CA ASN A 386 -0.18 27.11 -14.44
C ASN A 386 0.60 25.77 -14.44
N VAL A 387 -0.11 24.65 -14.54
CA VAL A 387 0.47 23.30 -14.67
C VAL A 387 -0.09 22.60 -15.89
N VAL A 388 0.80 22.17 -16.79
CA VAL A 388 0.44 21.32 -17.92
C VAL A 388 0.33 19.88 -17.42
N CYS A 389 -0.81 19.23 -17.67
CA CYS A 389 -1.09 17.87 -17.22
C CYS A 389 -1.13 16.89 -18.39
N TYR A 390 -0.24 15.89 -18.38
CA TYR A 390 -0.15 14.84 -19.42
C TYR A 390 -0.86 13.52 -19.03
N ASP A 391 -1.56 13.50 -17.91
CA ASP A 391 -2.30 12.37 -17.37
C ASP A 391 -3.80 12.69 -17.19
N ASP A 392 -4.57 11.65 -16.86
CA ASP A 392 -5.98 11.78 -16.52
C ASP A 392 -6.20 12.69 -15.30
N PHE A 393 -7.47 13.01 -15.04
CA PHE A 393 -7.86 13.68 -13.81
C PHE A 393 -7.53 12.80 -12.58
N ASP A 394 -6.74 13.34 -11.66
CA ASP A 394 -6.14 12.67 -10.50
C ASP A 394 -6.24 13.57 -9.25
N PRO A 395 -7.41 13.59 -8.59
CA PRO A 395 -7.70 14.50 -7.48
C PRO A 395 -7.46 13.89 -6.09
N TYR A 396 -7.09 12.61 -6.02
CA TYR A 396 -7.02 11.88 -4.75
C TYR A 396 -5.59 11.86 -4.20
N LEU A 397 -5.39 12.56 -3.09
CA LEU A 397 -4.15 12.57 -2.32
C LEU A 397 -4.51 12.53 -0.84
N VAL A 398 -4.19 11.42 -0.17
CA VAL A 398 -4.39 11.25 1.28
C VAL A 398 -3.08 10.86 1.92
N VAL A 399 -2.76 11.53 3.02
CA VAL A 399 -1.56 11.27 3.82
C VAL A 399 -1.95 10.75 5.19
N ALA A 400 -1.02 10.07 5.85
CA ALA A 400 -1.14 9.70 7.26
C ALA A 400 0.14 10.07 8.01
N ALA A 401 0.10 10.01 9.33
CA ALA A 401 1.29 10.14 10.13
C ALA A 401 2.17 8.88 10.07
N ASP A 402 3.48 9.06 10.23
CA ASP A 402 4.47 7.99 10.40
C ASP A 402 5.53 8.42 11.44
N LYS A 403 6.63 7.66 11.54
CA LYS A 403 7.79 7.98 12.36
C LYS A 403 8.28 9.41 12.04
N GLY A 404 8.41 10.22 13.09
CA GLY A 404 8.85 11.60 13.04
C GLY A 404 7.77 12.63 12.65
N THR A 405 6.56 12.19 12.27
CA THR A 405 5.47 13.09 11.83
C THR A 405 4.14 12.86 12.58
N ALA A 406 4.16 12.09 13.67
CA ALA A 406 2.99 11.70 14.48
C ALA A 406 2.00 12.85 14.79
N LYS A 407 2.50 14.08 14.98
CA LYS A 407 1.70 15.27 15.34
C LYS A 407 1.40 16.22 14.17
N PHE A 408 1.74 15.83 12.93
CA PHE A 408 1.71 16.74 11.78
C PHE A 408 0.42 16.61 10.92
N SER A 409 -0.49 15.68 11.24
CA SER A 409 -1.75 15.54 10.51
C SER A 409 -2.60 16.81 10.53
N ASP A 410 -2.69 17.48 11.68
CA ASP A 410 -3.45 18.74 11.79
C ASP A 410 -2.82 19.86 10.94
N ILE A 411 -1.48 19.93 10.87
CA ILE A 411 -0.74 20.88 10.01
C ILE A 411 -1.09 20.64 8.53
N ALA A 412 -1.11 19.38 8.10
CA ALA A 412 -1.50 19.03 6.73
C ALA A 412 -2.96 19.42 6.44
N ASN A 413 -3.87 19.13 7.38
CA ASN A 413 -5.30 19.46 7.26
C ASN A 413 -5.57 20.98 7.27
N GLU A 414 -4.74 21.78 7.94
CA GLU A 414 -4.78 23.24 7.94
C GLU A 414 -4.37 23.79 6.57
N ILE A 415 -3.21 23.37 6.03
CA ILE A 415 -2.72 23.80 4.70
C ILE A 415 -3.76 23.52 3.62
N VAL A 416 -4.33 22.32 3.58
CA VAL A 416 -5.31 21.97 2.52
C VAL A 416 -6.59 22.78 2.61
N GLN A 417 -7.02 23.20 3.81
CA GLN A 417 -8.23 23.99 3.99
C GLN A 417 -7.99 25.47 3.73
N GLU A 418 -6.91 26.03 4.28
CA GLU A 418 -6.64 27.46 4.28
C GLU A 418 -5.95 27.94 3.00
N GLU A 419 -5.02 27.15 2.44
CA GLU A 419 -4.22 27.56 1.27
C GLU A 419 -4.77 27.02 -0.06
N TYR A 420 -5.35 25.81 -0.06
CA TYR A 420 -5.76 25.13 -1.30
C TYR A 420 -7.28 24.93 -1.45
N ASN A 421 -8.07 25.08 -0.38
CA ASN A 421 -9.47 24.67 -0.32
C ASN A 421 -9.71 23.30 -0.97
N PHE A 422 -8.89 22.32 -0.59
CA PHE A 422 -8.90 20.98 -1.15
C PHE A 422 -10.17 20.22 -0.77
N TRP A 423 -10.74 19.49 -1.71
CA TRP A 423 -12.06 18.85 -1.56
C TRP A 423 -12.14 17.85 -0.40
N LEU A 424 -11.02 17.19 -0.05
CA LEU A 424 -10.97 16.26 1.08
C LEU A 424 -11.03 16.94 2.44
N LYS A 425 -10.69 18.24 2.55
CA LYS A 425 -10.62 18.97 3.82
C LYS A 425 -9.83 18.18 4.88
N ASP A 426 -10.40 17.94 6.06
CA ASP A 426 -9.79 17.17 7.16
C ASP A 426 -9.87 15.63 6.99
N ALA A 427 -10.31 15.15 5.82
CA ALA A 427 -10.11 13.77 5.37
C ALA A 427 -8.77 13.59 4.63
N PHE A 428 -8.05 14.68 4.32
CA PHE A 428 -6.75 14.64 3.66
C PHE A 428 -5.68 13.94 4.49
N ALA A 429 -5.60 14.27 5.79
CA ALA A 429 -4.73 13.59 6.75
C ALA A 429 -5.56 12.88 7.82
N SER A 430 -5.53 11.55 7.82
CA SER A 430 -6.23 10.73 8.82
C SER A 430 -5.55 10.79 10.20
N GLY A 431 -6.31 10.53 11.26
CA GLY A 431 -5.78 10.54 12.64
C GLY A 431 -5.51 11.94 13.21
N GLY A 432 -6.08 12.99 12.59
CA GLY A 432 -6.10 14.33 13.16
C GLY A 432 -7.09 14.45 14.33
N LYS A 433 -7.16 15.65 14.93
CA LYS A 433 -7.94 15.95 16.15
C LYS A 433 -9.40 15.46 16.18
N TYR A 434 -10.05 15.38 15.02
CA TYR A 434 -11.47 15.03 14.88
C TYR A 434 -11.69 13.63 14.25
N GLY A 435 -10.64 12.80 14.17
CA GLY A 435 -10.71 11.42 13.70
C GLY A 435 -10.97 10.40 14.81
N TYR A 436 -10.89 9.12 14.47
CA TYR A 436 -10.92 8.04 15.43
C TYR A 436 -9.52 7.81 16.03
N ASP A 437 -9.41 7.86 17.36
CA ASP A 437 -8.15 7.57 18.05
C ASP A 437 -7.96 6.05 18.17
N HIS A 438 -6.91 5.54 17.54
CA HIS A 438 -6.63 4.09 17.50
C HIS A 438 -6.30 3.53 18.88
N LYS A 439 -5.66 4.32 19.74
CA LYS A 439 -5.25 3.92 21.09
C LYS A 439 -6.43 3.96 22.05
N GLU A 440 -7.26 4.99 21.99
CA GLU A 440 -8.50 5.09 22.78
C GLU A 440 -9.44 3.94 22.45
N LEU A 441 -9.57 3.59 21.17
CA LEU A 441 -10.43 2.51 20.72
C LEU A 441 -9.78 1.12 20.89
N GLY A 442 -8.45 1.05 20.95
CA GLY A 442 -7.67 -0.19 21.00
C GLY A 442 -7.86 -1.07 19.76
N ILE A 443 -8.20 -0.46 18.61
CA ILE A 443 -8.73 -1.19 17.45
C ILE A 443 -7.71 -2.17 16.85
N THR A 444 -6.43 -1.80 16.82
CA THR A 444 -5.35 -2.61 16.27
C THR A 444 -5.19 -3.89 17.11
N SER A 445 -5.16 -3.74 18.43
CA SER A 445 -5.09 -4.88 19.37
C SER A 445 -6.34 -5.74 19.30
N LYS A 446 -7.53 -5.14 19.26
CA LYS A 446 -8.78 -5.90 19.14
C LYS A 446 -8.83 -6.71 17.84
N GLY A 447 -8.41 -6.15 16.72
CA GLY A 447 -8.31 -6.85 15.44
C GLY A 447 -7.35 -8.04 15.47
N ALA A 448 -6.17 -7.86 16.05
CA ALA A 448 -5.19 -8.94 16.20
C ALA A 448 -5.70 -10.01 17.19
N LEU A 449 -6.36 -9.61 18.28
CA LEU A 449 -6.97 -10.53 19.24
C LEU A 449 -8.12 -11.34 18.63
N VAL A 450 -8.88 -10.81 17.67
CA VAL A 450 -9.87 -11.59 16.91
C VAL A 450 -9.21 -12.77 16.20
N CYS A 451 -8.03 -12.55 15.60
CA CYS A 451 -7.26 -13.59 14.91
C CYS A 451 -6.62 -14.59 15.91
N VAL A 452 -6.07 -14.09 17.02
CA VAL A 452 -5.55 -14.93 18.11
C VAL A 452 -6.64 -15.81 18.72
N LYS A 453 -7.84 -15.27 18.98
CA LYS A 453 -9.00 -16.03 19.48
C LYS A 453 -9.35 -17.19 18.53
N ARG A 454 -9.21 -17.01 17.21
CA ARG A 454 -9.39 -18.10 16.24
C ARG A 454 -8.36 -19.22 16.42
N HIS A 455 -7.07 -18.89 16.57
CA HIS A 455 -6.04 -19.90 16.80
C HIS A 455 -6.31 -20.74 18.05
N PHE A 456 -6.68 -20.09 19.16
CA PHE A 456 -7.03 -20.82 20.38
C PHE A 456 -8.29 -21.67 20.20
N ARG A 457 -9.31 -21.17 19.50
CA ARG A 457 -10.53 -21.93 19.20
C ARG A 457 -10.26 -23.17 18.37
N GLU A 458 -9.35 -23.09 17.40
CA GLU A 458 -8.90 -24.24 16.60
C GLU A 458 -8.14 -25.29 17.42
N LEU A 459 -7.61 -24.89 18.57
CA LEU A 459 -6.98 -25.76 19.57
C LEU A 459 -7.96 -26.24 20.65
N GLY A 460 -9.25 -25.91 20.54
CA GLY A 460 -10.28 -26.25 21.52
C GLY A 460 -10.26 -25.39 22.79
N ILE A 461 -9.56 -24.26 22.78
CA ILE A 461 -9.41 -23.36 23.94
C ILE A 461 -10.29 -22.13 23.76
N ASN A 462 -11.21 -21.90 24.70
CA ASN A 462 -12.05 -20.70 24.73
C ASN A 462 -11.44 -19.64 25.66
N LEU A 463 -10.82 -18.60 25.07
CA LEU A 463 -10.18 -17.52 25.82
C LEU A 463 -11.12 -16.70 26.70
N ASP A 464 -12.44 -16.76 26.48
CA ASP A 464 -13.38 -16.05 27.35
C ASP A 464 -13.51 -16.74 28.73
N ASN A 465 -13.18 -18.05 28.82
CA ASN A 465 -13.36 -18.87 30.03
C ASN A 465 -12.07 -19.56 30.54
N THR A 466 -11.00 -19.59 29.73
CA THR A 466 -9.74 -20.27 30.07
C THR A 466 -8.64 -19.25 30.31
N SER A 467 -7.87 -19.40 31.41
CA SER A 467 -6.68 -18.59 31.64
C SER A 467 -5.50 -19.11 30.82
N ILE A 468 -4.68 -18.19 30.31
CA ILE A 468 -3.50 -18.50 29.50
C ILE A 468 -2.26 -17.79 30.02
N SER A 469 -1.09 -18.40 29.77
CA SER A 469 0.23 -17.82 30.03
C SER A 469 0.72 -17.01 28.83
N ILE A 470 1.25 -15.82 29.10
CA ILE A 470 1.67 -14.87 28.07
C ILE A 470 3.08 -14.36 28.34
N VAL A 471 3.88 -14.28 27.29
CA VAL A 471 5.00 -13.33 27.22
C VAL A 471 4.83 -12.39 26.04
N GLY A 472 5.50 -11.25 26.03
CA GLY A 472 5.43 -10.39 24.86
C GLY A 472 6.43 -9.25 24.76
N VAL A 473 6.38 -8.57 23.63
CA VAL A 473 7.21 -7.40 23.33
C VAL A 473 6.34 -6.16 23.43
N GLY A 474 6.69 -5.23 24.31
CA GLY A 474 5.98 -3.98 24.55
C GLY A 474 5.83 -3.65 26.05
N ASP A 475 5.02 -2.63 26.34
CA ASP A 475 4.68 -2.22 27.70
C ASP A 475 3.25 -1.68 27.83
N MET A 476 2.80 -1.46 29.06
CA MET A 476 1.44 -0.96 29.34
C MET A 476 1.18 0.47 28.86
N SER A 477 2.20 1.27 28.54
CA SER A 477 2.02 2.61 27.95
C SER A 477 1.80 2.57 26.44
N GLY A 478 2.21 1.48 25.78
CA GLY A 478 2.06 1.26 24.36
C GLY A 478 0.62 1.04 23.92
N ASP A 479 0.29 1.51 22.72
CA ASP A 479 -1.04 1.33 22.11
C ASP A 479 -1.38 -0.15 21.95
N VAL A 480 -0.55 -0.90 21.20
CA VAL A 480 -0.88 -2.29 20.86
C VAL A 480 -0.77 -3.22 22.07
N PHE A 481 0.37 -3.19 22.77
CA PHE A 481 0.61 -4.06 23.92
C PHE A 481 -0.34 -3.76 25.08
N GLY A 482 -0.46 -2.50 25.48
CA GLY A 482 -1.30 -2.08 26.59
C GLY A 482 -2.77 -2.46 26.38
N ASN A 483 -3.35 -2.12 25.22
CA ASN A 483 -4.73 -2.47 24.92
C ASN A 483 -4.99 -3.98 24.95
N ALA A 484 -4.08 -4.79 24.41
CA ALA A 484 -4.23 -6.24 24.42
C ALA A 484 -4.22 -6.83 25.84
N MET A 485 -3.33 -6.36 26.70
CA MET A 485 -3.21 -6.84 28.09
C MET A 485 -4.36 -6.37 29.01
N ILE A 486 -5.15 -5.40 28.57
CA ILE A 486 -6.39 -4.97 29.26
C ILE A 486 -7.62 -5.70 28.70
N GLU A 487 -7.67 -5.93 27.39
CA GLU A 487 -8.74 -6.71 26.76
C GLU A 487 -8.73 -8.17 27.27
N LEU A 488 -7.55 -8.76 27.43
CA LEU A 488 -7.37 -10.08 28.01
C LEU A 488 -7.34 -10.03 29.54
N LYS A 489 -8.50 -10.19 30.18
CA LYS A 489 -8.64 -10.11 31.64
C LYS A 489 -8.03 -11.30 32.40
N ASN A 490 -8.19 -12.51 31.86
CA ASN A 490 -7.85 -13.76 32.54
C ASN A 490 -6.49 -14.30 32.08
N ILE A 491 -5.40 -13.58 32.37
CA ILE A 491 -4.06 -13.94 31.88
C ILE A 491 -3.01 -14.00 32.98
N HIS A 492 -2.05 -14.91 32.80
CA HIS A 492 -0.78 -14.90 33.51
C HIS A 492 0.27 -14.23 32.61
N LEU A 493 0.43 -12.91 32.71
CA LEU A 493 1.50 -12.19 32.01
C LEU A 493 2.83 -12.45 32.73
N LYS A 494 3.62 -13.40 32.22
CA LYS A 494 4.81 -13.91 32.91
C LYS A 494 6.06 -13.11 32.63
N ALA A 495 6.16 -12.50 31.45
CA ALA A 495 7.25 -11.59 31.13
C ALA A 495 6.89 -10.66 29.98
N ALA A 496 7.47 -9.47 29.97
CA ALA A 496 7.40 -8.56 28.84
C ALA A 496 8.63 -7.66 28.79
N PHE A 497 8.99 -7.13 27.63
CA PHE A 497 10.09 -6.19 27.51
C PHE A 497 9.85 -5.14 26.44
N ASN A 498 10.40 -3.95 26.66
CA ASN A 498 10.46 -2.88 25.67
C ASN A 498 11.93 -2.51 25.39
N GLY A 499 12.18 -1.38 24.70
CA GLY A 499 13.54 -0.92 24.41
C GLY A 499 14.36 -0.46 25.63
N LYS A 500 13.79 -0.44 26.83
CA LYS A 500 14.40 0.12 28.06
C LYS A 500 14.32 -0.78 29.28
N GLU A 501 13.28 -1.58 29.40
CA GLU A 501 12.86 -2.26 30.62
C GLU A 501 12.45 -3.70 30.30
N ILE A 502 12.76 -4.62 31.22
CA ILE A 502 12.30 -6.02 31.20
C ILE A 502 11.48 -6.26 32.48
N PHE A 503 10.25 -6.75 32.32
CA PHE A 503 9.35 -7.19 33.38
C PHE A 503 9.29 -8.71 33.41
N VAL A 504 9.45 -9.32 34.59
CA VAL A 504 9.31 -10.77 34.81
C VAL A 504 8.50 -11.03 36.06
N ASP A 505 7.46 -11.84 35.93
CA ASP A 505 6.61 -12.31 37.03
C ASP A 505 6.35 -13.83 36.85
N PRO A 506 7.05 -14.72 37.59
CA PRO A 506 6.97 -16.16 37.34
C PRO A 506 5.60 -16.80 37.61
N ASN A 507 4.80 -16.22 38.50
CA ASN A 507 3.51 -16.76 38.93
C ASN A 507 2.52 -15.63 39.33
N PRO A 508 2.11 -14.77 38.39
CA PRO A 508 1.24 -13.64 38.67
C PRO A 508 -0.15 -14.09 39.10
N ASP A 509 -0.69 -13.45 40.15
CA ASP A 509 -2.12 -13.53 40.48
C ASP A 509 -2.93 -12.75 39.46
N ILE A 510 -3.98 -13.37 38.90
CA ILE A 510 -4.75 -12.80 37.78
C ILE A 510 -5.41 -11.48 38.16
N GLU A 511 -6.11 -11.44 39.31
CA GLU A 511 -6.90 -10.26 39.71
C GLU A 511 -6.02 -9.10 40.15
N ILE A 512 -4.99 -9.38 40.96
CA ILE A 512 -4.05 -8.37 41.47
C ILE A 512 -3.26 -7.78 40.31
N SER A 513 -2.68 -8.64 39.46
CA SER A 513 -1.87 -8.18 38.33
C SER A 513 -2.71 -7.43 37.28
N TYR A 514 -3.98 -7.81 37.07
CA TYR A 514 -4.89 -7.08 36.17
C TYR A 514 -5.15 -5.65 36.67
N LYS A 515 -5.45 -5.48 37.97
CA LYS A 515 -5.65 -4.15 38.57
C LYS A 515 -4.41 -3.28 38.41
N GLU A 516 -3.23 -3.86 38.60
CA GLU A 516 -1.97 -3.14 38.44
C GLU A 516 -1.66 -2.79 36.98
N ARG A 517 -1.83 -3.73 36.04
CA ARG A 517 -1.74 -3.46 34.59
C ARG A 517 -2.67 -2.32 34.19
N LYS A 518 -3.92 -2.35 34.66
CA LYS A 518 -4.91 -1.31 34.41
C LYS A 518 -4.47 0.05 34.95
N ARG A 519 -3.94 0.10 36.17
CA ARG A 519 -3.37 1.33 36.74
C ARG A 519 -2.25 1.88 35.86
N LEU A 520 -1.32 1.04 35.40
CA LEU A 520 -0.23 1.46 34.52
C LEU A 520 -0.76 2.00 33.18
N PHE A 521 -1.69 1.28 32.55
CA PHE A 521 -2.29 1.66 31.27
C PHE A 521 -3.04 3.00 31.35
N ASP A 522 -3.95 3.14 32.32
CA ASP A 522 -4.79 4.33 32.47
C ASP A 522 -3.95 5.60 32.77
N ASN A 523 -2.75 5.43 33.34
CA ASN A 523 -1.83 6.52 33.65
C ASN A 523 -0.64 6.64 32.67
N SER A 524 -0.64 5.86 31.56
CA SER A 524 0.45 5.83 30.57
C SER A 524 1.84 5.59 31.18
N LEU A 525 1.93 4.69 32.16
CA LEU A 525 3.17 4.34 32.87
C LEU A 525 3.83 3.09 32.28
N THR A 526 5.16 3.08 32.28
CA THR A 526 5.99 1.94 31.82
C THR A 526 6.24 0.91 32.94
N TRP A 527 6.91 -0.20 32.62
CA TRP A 527 7.19 -1.30 33.56
C TRP A 527 7.94 -0.88 34.81
N LYS A 528 8.83 0.13 34.74
CA LYS A 528 9.55 0.62 35.94
C LYS A 528 8.62 1.09 37.07
N HIS A 529 7.37 1.44 36.76
CA HIS A 529 6.39 1.89 37.74
C HIS A 529 5.50 0.77 38.28
N TYR A 530 5.72 -0.48 37.86
CA TYR A 530 5.00 -1.64 38.40
C TYR A 530 5.30 -1.76 39.89
N ASN A 531 4.27 -1.88 40.71
CA ASN A 531 4.42 -2.03 42.15
C ASN A 531 5.09 -3.37 42.47
N LYS A 532 6.34 -3.31 42.95
CA LYS A 532 7.17 -4.48 43.26
C LYS A 532 6.55 -5.39 44.33
N GLU A 533 5.73 -4.86 45.23
CA GLU A 533 5.04 -5.64 46.25
C GLU A 533 3.95 -6.57 45.67
N LEU A 534 3.47 -6.27 44.45
CA LEU A 534 2.45 -7.04 43.75
C LEU A 534 3.03 -8.09 42.80
N ILE A 535 4.34 -8.08 42.56
CA ILE A 535 5.01 -9.07 41.72
C ILE A 535 5.13 -10.37 42.52
N SER A 536 4.88 -11.52 41.89
CA SER A 536 5.03 -12.79 42.59
C SER A 536 6.48 -13.04 43.03
N LYS A 537 6.64 -13.98 43.96
CA LYS A 537 7.94 -14.32 44.54
C LYS A 537 8.98 -14.62 43.45
N GLY A 538 10.09 -13.89 43.49
CA GLY A 538 11.22 -14.05 42.58
C GLY A 538 11.14 -13.21 41.30
N GLY A 539 9.99 -12.59 41.01
CA GLY A 539 9.86 -11.67 39.88
C GLY A 539 10.50 -10.30 40.14
N PHE A 540 10.71 -9.54 39.06
CA PHE A 540 11.39 -8.24 39.10
C PHE A 540 11.12 -7.40 37.84
N VAL A 541 11.53 -6.13 37.92
CA VAL A 541 11.70 -5.23 36.75
C VAL A 541 13.14 -4.75 36.74
N CYS A 542 13.82 -4.86 35.60
CA CYS A 542 15.21 -4.44 35.42
C CYS A 542 15.41 -3.62 34.14
N SER A 543 16.57 -2.97 34.01
CA SER A 543 16.92 -2.18 32.81
C SER A 543 17.45 -3.08 31.67
N ARG A 544 17.17 -2.71 30.43
CA ARG A 544 17.77 -3.32 29.22
C ARG A 544 19.28 -3.11 29.12
N ASP A 545 19.84 -2.18 29.88
CA ASP A 545 21.28 -1.91 29.92
C ASP A 545 22.03 -2.71 31.00
N GLU A 546 21.34 -3.54 31.79
CA GLU A 546 21.98 -4.35 32.82
C GLU A 546 22.85 -5.46 32.22
N ARG A 547 24.13 -5.47 32.62
CA ARG A 547 25.11 -6.45 32.14
C ARG A 547 24.96 -7.83 32.80
N SER A 548 24.41 -7.87 34.00
CA SER A 548 24.27 -9.10 34.79
C SER A 548 23.06 -8.99 35.70
N ILE A 549 22.09 -9.87 35.50
CA ILE A 549 20.81 -9.94 36.22
C ILE A 549 20.80 -11.29 36.95
N PRO A 550 20.76 -11.32 38.30
CA PRO A 550 20.64 -12.55 39.05
C PRO A 550 19.23 -13.14 38.90
N LEU A 551 19.14 -14.45 38.63
CA LEU A 551 17.87 -15.15 38.45
C LEU A 551 17.47 -15.90 39.73
N SER A 552 16.24 -15.68 40.19
CA SER A 552 15.67 -16.45 41.30
C SER A 552 15.37 -17.89 40.88
N LYS A 553 15.13 -18.79 41.85
CA LYS A 553 14.73 -20.18 41.56
C LYS A 553 13.44 -20.24 40.74
N GLU A 554 12.46 -19.39 41.08
CA GLU A 554 11.17 -19.30 40.41
C GLU A 554 11.31 -18.84 38.94
N VAL A 555 12.18 -17.84 38.68
CA VAL A 555 12.46 -17.37 37.32
C VAL A 555 13.22 -18.42 36.50
N LYS A 556 14.20 -19.11 37.11
CA LYS A 556 14.93 -20.22 36.47
C LYS A 556 14.01 -21.37 36.06
N MET A 557 13.05 -21.73 36.93
CA MET A 557 12.02 -22.73 36.61
C MET A 557 11.10 -22.28 35.47
N PHE A 558 10.68 -21.00 35.45
CA PHE A 558 9.85 -20.47 34.38
C PHE A 558 10.57 -20.44 33.03
N LEU A 559 11.80 -19.92 32.99
CA LEU A 559 12.58 -19.78 31.76
C LEU A 559 13.29 -21.08 31.34
N GLU A 560 13.22 -22.13 32.18
CA GLU A 560 13.90 -23.41 32.01
C GLU A 560 15.41 -23.24 31.77
N THR A 561 16.10 -22.52 32.68
CA THR A 561 17.54 -22.26 32.62
C THR A 561 18.23 -22.58 33.95
N GLU A 562 19.46 -23.10 33.87
CA GLU A 562 20.30 -23.35 35.04
C GLU A 562 21.22 -22.16 35.39
N LYS A 563 21.28 -21.13 34.55
CA LYS A 563 22.15 -19.96 34.76
C LYS A 563 21.68 -19.15 35.97
N ASP A 564 22.59 -18.89 36.91
CA ASP A 564 22.31 -18.02 38.07
C ASP A 564 22.31 -16.52 37.73
N ASN A 565 23.04 -16.12 36.69
CA ASN A 565 23.09 -14.74 36.20
C ASN A 565 23.06 -14.74 34.66
N VAL A 566 22.39 -13.75 34.09
CA VAL A 566 22.29 -13.56 32.62
C VAL A 566 22.47 -12.09 32.26
N SER A 567 22.91 -11.79 31.05
CA SER A 567 22.80 -10.42 30.52
C SER A 567 21.35 -10.07 30.17
N SER A 568 21.04 -8.78 30.00
CA SER A 568 19.73 -8.34 29.52
C SER A 568 19.35 -8.96 28.16
N ASP A 569 20.31 -9.11 27.24
CA ASP A 569 20.09 -9.72 25.93
C ASP A 569 19.83 -11.22 26.01
N GLU A 570 20.56 -11.93 26.88
CA GLU A 570 20.30 -13.34 27.18
C GLU A 570 18.93 -13.54 27.83
N LEU A 571 18.53 -12.65 28.73
CA LEU A 571 17.20 -12.71 29.35
C LEU A 571 16.09 -12.52 28.32
N VAL A 572 16.22 -11.57 27.39
CA VAL A 572 15.25 -11.39 26.30
C VAL A 572 15.16 -12.65 25.43
N LYS A 573 16.30 -13.26 25.08
CA LYS A 573 16.30 -14.53 24.34
C LYS A 573 15.58 -15.64 25.11
N LEU A 574 15.80 -15.76 26.41
CA LEU A 574 15.11 -16.75 27.25
C LEU A 574 13.60 -16.49 27.30
N ILE A 575 13.18 -15.23 27.40
CA ILE A 575 11.76 -14.85 27.37
C ILE A 575 11.11 -15.24 26.03
N LEU A 576 11.74 -14.92 24.90
CA LEU A 576 11.23 -15.29 23.58
C LEU A 576 11.14 -16.82 23.37
N LYS A 577 12.03 -17.58 24.03
CA LYS A 577 12.04 -19.05 24.04
C LYS A 577 11.19 -19.66 25.16
N ALA A 578 10.47 -18.87 25.95
CA ALA A 578 9.70 -19.40 27.08
C ALA A 578 8.56 -20.31 26.60
N LYS A 579 8.30 -21.39 27.34
CA LYS A 579 7.16 -22.26 27.08
C LYS A 579 5.89 -21.62 27.67
N VAL A 580 5.09 -21.02 26.80
CA VAL A 580 3.83 -20.34 27.17
C VAL A 580 2.75 -20.56 26.12
N ASP A 581 1.52 -20.14 26.42
CA ASP A 581 0.40 -20.28 25.49
C ASP A 581 0.44 -19.22 24.38
N LEU A 582 0.80 -17.97 24.71
CA LEU A 582 0.84 -16.86 23.75
C LEU A 582 2.16 -16.07 23.85
N LEU A 583 2.81 -15.89 22.70
CA LEU A 583 3.81 -14.84 22.48
C LEU A 583 3.12 -13.67 21.76
N TRP A 584 3.00 -12.53 22.44
CA TRP A 584 2.35 -11.33 21.90
C TRP A 584 3.36 -10.30 21.42
N MET A 585 3.35 -10.00 20.12
CA MET A 585 4.21 -8.98 19.52
C MET A 585 3.46 -7.64 19.49
N GLY A 586 3.64 -6.81 20.53
CA GLY A 586 3.03 -5.48 20.66
C GLY A 586 4.00 -4.31 20.45
N GLY A 587 5.27 -4.58 20.13
CA GLY A 587 6.32 -3.61 19.84
C GLY A 587 6.95 -3.84 18.47
N ILE A 588 7.56 -2.80 17.91
CA ILE A 588 8.21 -2.85 16.58
C ILE A 588 9.62 -3.42 16.71
N GLY A 589 10.00 -4.31 15.79
CA GLY A 589 11.34 -4.86 15.67
C GLY A 589 11.31 -6.33 15.24
N THR A 590 12.31 -6.79 14.50
CA THR A 590 12.40 -8.17 14.02
C THR A 590 13.19 -9.03 14.99
N TYR A 591 12.44 -9.70 15.88
CA TYR A 591 12.95 -10.53 16.98
C TYR A 591 13.14 -11.99 16.60
N VAL A 592 12.56 -12.42 15.48
CA VAL A 592 12.61 -13.82 15.04
C VAL A 592 12.92 -13.89 13.54
N LYS A 593 13.95 -14.66 13.20
CA LYS A 593 14.31 -15.02 11.81
C LYS A 593 14.16 -16.51 11.58
N ALA A 594 14.17 -16.94 10.32
CA ALA A 594 14.33 -18.36 10.03
C ALA A 594 15.75 -18.83 10.38
N SER A 595 15.90 -20.09 10.74
CA SER A 595 17.20 -20.72 10.98
C SER A 595 18.12 -20.69 9.75
N SER A 596 17.55 -20.55 8.55
CA SER A 596 18.28 -20.40 7.29
C SER A 596 18.75 -18.97 6.99
N GLU A 597 18.30 -17.97 7.75
CA GLU A 597 18.65 -16.56 7.51
C GLU A 597 19.82 -16.13 8.41
N THR A 598 20.67 -15.21 7.95
CA THR A 598 21.66 -14.55 8.82
C THR A 598 21.08 -13.28 9.45
N HIS A 599 21.76 -12.72 10.46
CA HIS A 599 21.30 -11.45 11.05
C HIS A 599 21.39 -10.29 10.06
N GLU A 600 22.43 -10.29 9.21
CA GLU A 600 22.66 -9.28 8.19
C GLU A 600 21.55 -9.25 7.13
N GLU A 601 21.02 -10.43 6.74
CA GLU A 601 19.92 -10.55 5.78
C GLU A 601 18.60 -9.93 6.28
N VAL A 602 18.39 -9.86 7.61
CA VAL A 602 17.16 -9.31 8.20
C VAL A 602 17.13 -7.78 8.16
N GLY A 603 18.29 -7.12 8.23
CA GLY A 603 18.39 -5.65 8.14
C GLY A 603 18.04 -4.85 9.40
N ASP A 604 17.60 -5.48 10.50
CA ASP A 604 17.28 -4.80 11.77
C ASP A 604 18.40 -4.90 12.81
N LYS A 605 19.46 -4.11 12.61
CA LYS A 605 20.68 -4.18 13.45
C LYS A 605 20.42 -3.95 14.94
N ALA A 606 19.39 -3.19 15.29
CA ALA A 606 19.07 -2.87 16.68
C ALA A 606 18.68 -4.11 17.51
N ASN A 607 18.17 -5.15 16.84
CA ASN A 607 17.70 -6.37 17.48
C ASN A 607 18.61 -7.59 17.22
N ASP A 608 19.75 -7.44 16.54
CA ASP A 608 20.63 -8.57 16.20
C ASP A 608 21.05 -9.39 17.44
N ASN A 609 21.42 -8.72 18.53
CA ASN A 609 21.90 -9.38 19.75
C ASN A 609 20.81 -10.15 20.50
N VAL A 610 19.53 -9.85 20.28
CA VAL A 610 18.39 -10.49 20.96
C VAL A 610 17.56 -11.40 20.05
N ARG A 611 17.77 -11.32 18.74
CA ARG A 611 17.04 -12.11 17.75
C ARG A 611 17.31 -13.61 17.94
N ILE A 612 16.26 -14.41 17.80
CA ILE A 612 16.29 -15.88 17.89
C ILE A 612 15.82 -16.51 16.59
N ASP A 613 16.02 -17.82 16.47
CA ASP A 613 15.49 -18.59 15.35
C ASP A 613 14.07 -19.08 15.64
N ALA A 614 13.25 -19.17 14.59
CA ALA A 614 11.86 -19.56 14.69
C ALA A 614 11.66 -20.97 15.29
N ASN A 615 12.62 -21.88 15.07
CA ASN A 615 12.62 -23.22 15.64
C ASN A 615 12.92 -23.28 17.15
N GLU A 616 13.33 -22.17 17.76
CA GLU A 616 13.58 -22.05 19.20
C GLU A 616 12.34 -21.58 19.98
N ILE A 617 11.29 -21.14 19.28
CA ILE A 617 10.05 -20.69 19.89
C ILE A 617 9.28 -21.87 20.43
N ARG A 618 8.84 -21.74 21.69
CA ARG A 618 8.04 -22.76 22.39
C ARG A 618 6.65 -22.25 22.79
N ALA A 619 6.29 -21.03 22.37
CA ALA A 619 4.93 -20.55 22.46
C ALA A 619 4.00 -21.41 21.60
N MET A 620 2.75 -21.61 22.01
CA MET A 620 1.77 -22.36 21.21
C MET A 620 1.13 -21.50 20.11
N VAL A 621 0.83 -20.25 20.44
CA VAL A 621 0.28 -19.23 19.53
C VAL A 621 1.18 -18.01 19.54
N VAL A 622 1.36 -17.40 18.37
CA VAL A 622 1.97 -16.06 18.22
C VAL A 622 0.91 -15.12 17.66
N GLY A 623 0.75 -13.96 18.31
CA GLY A 623 -0.11 -12.87 17.81
C GLY A 623 0.72 -11.67 17.41
N GLU A 624 0.60 -11.21 16.17
CA GLU A 624 1.35 -10.07 15.65
C GLU A 624 0.51 -8.79 15.60
N GLY A 625 0.34 -8.15 16.77
CA GLY A 625 -0.34 -6.86 16.86
C GLY A 625 0.46 -5.68 16.31
N ALA A 626 1.79 -5.75 16.37
CA ALA A 626 2.72 -4.79 15.80
C ALA A 626 3.30 -5.30 14.47
N ASN A 627 3.92 -4.41 13.69
CA ASN A 627 4.55 -4.81 12.43
C ASN A 627 5.96 -5.39 12.67
N LEU A 628 6.37 -6.30 11.77
CA LEU A 628 7.74 -6.80 11.60
C LEU A 628 8.31 -7.60 12.79
N GLY A 629 7.47 -8.25 13.60
CA GLY A 629 7.92 -9.12 14.69
C GLY A 629 8.80 -10.28 14.19
N PHE A 630 8.41 -10.84 13.05
CA PHE A 630 9.01 -12.00 12.39
C PHE A 630 9.37 -11.68 10.93
N THR A 631 10.45 -12.29 10.41
CA THR A 631 10.61 -12.39 8.95
C THR A 631 9.54 -13.31 8.36
N GLN A 632 9.23 -13.18 7.07
CA GLN A 632 8.26 -14.08 6.42
C GLN A 632 8.71 -15.54 6.49
N LYS A 633 10.01 -15.82 6.30
CA LYS A 633 10.55 -17.18 6.42
C LYS A 633 10.42 -17.72 7.85
N ALA A 634 10.62 -16.88 8.87
CA ALA A 634 10.43 -17.26 10.27
C ALA A 634 8.99 -17.70 10.57
N ARG A 635 8.00 -16.95 10.04
CA ARG A 635 6.59 -17.30 10.19
C ARG A 635 6.29 -18.68 9.59
N ILE A 636 6.84 -18.94 8.40
CA ILE A 636 6.67 -20.23 7.70
C ILE A 636 7.34 -21.35 8.50
N GLU A 637 8.59 -21.18 8.94
CA GLU A 637 9.31 -22.19 9.73
C GLU A 637 8.56 -22.51 11.04
N TYR A 638 8.13 -21.50 11.79
CA TYR A 638 7.37 -21.70 13.02
C TYR A 638 6.03 -22.41 12.77
N ALA A 639 5.33 -22.06 11.69
CA ALA A 639 4.08 -22.72 11.31
C ALA A 639 4.30 -24.19 10.88
N LEU A 640 5.39 -24.50 10.17
CA LEU A 640 5.75 -25.87 9.79
C LEU A 640 6.06 -26.76 11.00
N LEU A 641 6.52 -26.17 12.10
CA LEU A 641 6.77 -26.85 13.37
C LEU A 641 5.50 -27.01 14.24
N GLY A 642 4.34 -26.60 13.72
CA GLY A 642 3.03 -26.73 14.38
C GLY A 642 2.59 -25.51 15.17
N GLY A 643 3.41 -24.45 15.22
CA GLY A 643 3.06 -23.16 15.81
C GLY A 643 1.89 -22.49 15.08
N LYS A 644 1.06 -21.74 15.82
CA LYS A 644 -0.06 -20.99 15.24
C LYS A 644 0.29 -19.52 15.09
N ILE A 645 0.39 -19.05 13.84
CA ILE A 645 0.74 -17.68 13.49
C ILE A 645 0.12 -17.30 12.14
N ASN A 646 -0.27 -16.03 11.96
CA ASN A 646 -0.61 -15.45 10.65
C ASN A 646 0.50 -14.48 10.20
N THR A 647 0.21 -13.56 9.29
CA THR A 647 1.08 -12.40 9.05
C THR A 647 0.58 -11.22 9.87
N ASP A 648 1.50 -10.34 10.25
CA ASP A 648 1.18 -9.03 10.87
C ASP A 648 0.18 -8.22 10.03
N SER A 649 0.32 -8.23 8.71
CA SER A 649 -0.59 -7.56 7.77
C SER A 649 -2.04 -8.03 7.87
N LEU A 650 -2.28 -9.28 8.28
CA LEU A 650 -3.61 -9.83 8.52
C LEU A 650 -4.07 -9.54 9.95
N ASP A 651 -3.23 -9.83 10.94
CA ASP A 651 -3.60 -9.68 12.34
C ASP A 651 -3.91 -8.21 12.69
N ASN A 652 -3.07 -7.27 12.26
CA ASN A 652 -3.17 -5.86 12.65
C ASN A 652 -3.89 -4.96 11.61
N SER A 653 -4.60 -5.57 10.63
CA SER A 653 -5.30 -4.84 9.55
C SER A 653 -6.41 -3.90 10.05
N ALA A 654 -6.96 -4.16 11.23
CA ALA A 654 -8.06 -3.37 11.81
C ALA A 654 -7.73 -1.87 11.94
N GLY A 655 -6.47 -1.54 12.20
CA GLY A 655 -6.04 -0.14 12.24
C GLY A 655 -6.20 0.57 10.89
N VAL A 656 -5.75 -0.05 9.80
CA VAL A 656 -5.87 0.59 8.47
C VAL A 656 -7.30 0.63 7.97
N ASP A 657 -8.12 -0.36 8.34
CA ASP A 657 -9.54 -0.42 8.01
C ASP A 657 -10.35 0.67 8.74
N LEU A 658 -10.13 0.87 10.05
CA LEU A 658 -10.76 1.97 10.79
C LEU A 658 -10.48 3.33 10.15
N SER A 659 -9.24 3.57 9.74
CA SER A 659 -8.84 4.79 9.06
C SER A 659 -9.51 4.94 7.68
N ASP A 660 -9.77 3.84 6.97
CA ASP A 660 -10.49 3.86 5.69
C ASP A 660 -11.97 4.22 5.88
N GLN A 661 -12.61 3.60 6.87
CA GLN A 661 -13.99 3.94 7.27
C GLN A 661 -14.10 5.41 7.67
N GLU A 662 -13.13 5.93 8.43
CA GLU A 662 -13.09 7.35 8.81
C GLU A 662 -13.04 8.28 7.60
N VAL A 663 -12.12 8.04 6.66
CA VAL A 663 -11.95 8.89 5.47
C VAL A 663 -13.21 8.87 4.61
N ASN A 664 -13.79 7.70 4.33
CA ASN A 664 -14.99 7.60 3.51
C ASN A 664 -16.23 8.19 4.21
N LEU A 665 -16.35 8.05 5.53
CA LEU A 665 -17.39 8.74 6.30
C LEU A 665 -17.20 10.27 6.25
N LYS A 666 -15.97 10.77 6.39
CA LYS A 666 -15.69 12.22 6.31
C LYS A 666 -16.01 12.78 4.93
N ILE A 667 -15.68 12.07 3.85
CA ILE A 667 -16.06 12.48 2.49
C ILE A 667 -17.59 12.60 2.38
N LEU A 668 -18.33 11.56 2.78
CA LEU A 668 -19.81 11.58 2.79
C LEU A 668 -20.37 12.73 3.64
N LEU A 669 -19.86 12.91 4.86
CA LEU A 669 -20.35 13.92 5.79
C LEU A 669 -20.00 15.34 5.34
N ASN A 670 -18.85 15.53 4.67
CA ASN A 670 -18.49 16.80 4.06
C ASN A 670 -19.45 17.18 2.92
N ASP A 671 -19.90 16.21 2.12
CA ASP A 671 -20.93 16.42 1.10
C ASP A 671 -22.31 16.76 1.71
N LEU A 672 -22.67 16.13 2.82
CA LEU A 672 -23.91 16.43 3.56
C LEU A 672 -23.87 17.84 4.18
N MET A 673 -22.75 18.25 4.76
CA MET A 673 -22.54 19.62 5.25
C MET A 673 -22.63 20.64 4.12
N LYS A 674 -21.97 20.36 2.98
CA LYS A 674 -22.01 21.19 1.78
C LYS A 674 -23.44 21.35 1.24
N SER A 675 -24.25 20.30 1.32
CA SER A 675 -25.67 20.30 0.93
C SER A 675 -26.60 20.87 2.01
N LYS A 676 -26.06 21.35 3.13
CA LYS A 676 -26.80 21.88 4.30
C LYS A 676 -27.76 20.88 4.95
N VAL A 677 -27.57 19.57 4.73
CA VAL A 677 -28.29 18.51 5.46
C VAL A 677 -27.78 18.43 6.90
N ILE A 678 -26.46 18.58 7.07
CA ILE A 678 -25.81 18.76 8.37
C ILE A 678 -25.47 20.24 8.51
N LYS A 679 -25.73 20.81 9.69
CA LYS A 679 -25.61 22.25 9.94
C LYS A 679 -24.18 22.76 9.89
N ASP A 680 -23.28 22.07 10.61
CA ASP A 680 -21.91 22.54 10.84
C ASP A 680 -20.95 21.40 11.22
N LEU A 681 -19.67 21.76 11.39
CA LEU A 681 -18.59 20.84 11.75
C LEU A 681 -18.84 20.15 13.11
N ASN A 682 -19.50 20.82 14.06
CA ASN A 682 -19.77 20.26 15.37
C ASN A 682 -20.81 19.14 15.29
N GLU A 683 -21.88 19.36 14.52
CA GLU A 683 -22.87 18.31 14.26
C GLU A 683 -22.27 17.12 13.53
N ARG A 684 -21.44 17.37 12.50
CA ARG A 684 -20.72 16.30 11.79
C ARG A 684 -19.86 15.45 12.73
N ASN A 685 -19.10 16.08 13.61
CA ASN A 685 -18.22 15.36 14.56
C ASN A 685 -19.03 14.57 15.61
N LYS A 686 -20.20 15.06 16.02
CA LYS A 686 -21.13 14.29 16.87
C LYS A 686 -21.64 13.03 16.16
N ILE A 687 -21.98 13.13 14.87
CA ILE A 687 -22.39 11.98 14.07
C ILE A 687 -21.26 10.95 14.00
N LEU A 688 -20.02 11.39 13.68
CA LEU A 688 -18.87 10.49 13.60
C LEU A 688 -18.64 9.72 14.91
N LYS A 689 -18.71 10.41 16.06
CA LYS A 689 -18.59 9.80 17.39
C LYS A 689 -19.76 8.84 17.72
N LYS A 690 -20.97 9.14 17.24
CA LYS A 690 -22.13 8.25 17.41
C LYS A 690 -21.96 6.93 16.63
N LEU A 691 -21.32 6.98 15.48
CA LEU A 691 -21.10 5.82 14.60
C LEU A 691 -19.99 4.87 15.09
N THR A 692 -19.15 5.28 16.05
CA THR A 692 -17.98 4.53 16.52
C THR A 692 -18.27 3.05 16.81
N PRO A 693 -19.32 2.65 17.56
CA PRO A 693 -19.55 1.24 17.87
C PRO A 693 -19.85 0.39 16.63
N GLU A 694 -20.63 0.92 15.69
CA GLU A 694 -20.95 0.23 14.43
C GLU A 694 -19.70 0.10 13.55
N VAL A 695 -18.88 1.16 13.46
CA VAL A 695 -17.63 1.13 12.69
C VAL A 695 -16.63 0.14 13.29
N VAL A 696 -16.45 0.14 14.61
CA VAL A 696 -15.56 -0.81 15.30
C VAL A 696 -16.00 -2.25 15.04
N GLN A 697 -17.29 -2.57 15.18
CA GLN A 697 -17.78 -3.92 14.95
C GLN A 697 -17.49 -4.39 13.50
N ARG A 698 -17.75 -3.53 12.51
CA ARG A 698 -17.50 -3.85 11.10
C ARG A 698 -16.03 -4.15 10.81
N VAL A 699 -15.13 -3.35 11.35
CA VAL A 699 -13.68 -3.55 11.23
C VAL A 699 -13.28 -4.91 11.85
N LEU A 700 -13.84 -5.26 13.01
CA LEU A 700 -13.58 -6.57 13.64
C LEU A 700 -14.16 -7.74 12.82
N ASP A 701 -15.34 -7.57 12.22
CA ASP A 701 -15.95 -8.56 11.33
C ASP A 701 -15.07 -8.80 10.08
N HIS A 702 -14.48 -7.74 9.52
CA HIS A 702 -13.53 -7.86 8.41
C HIS A 702 -12.29 -8.66 8.82
N ASN A 703 -11.67 -8.36 9.97
CA ASN A 703 -10.55 -9.14 10.50
C ASN A 703 -10.92 -10.61 10.74
N TYR A 704 -12.09 -10.85 11.33
CA TYR A 704 -12.61 -12.20 11.58
C TYR A 704 -12.75 -13.01 10.28
N MET A 705 -13.37 -12.42 9.25
CA MET A 705 -13.63 -13.09 7.98
C MET A 705 -12.36 -13.35 7.17
N GLN A 706 -11.36 -12.48 7.26
CA GLN A 706 -10.07 -12.71 6.61
C GLN A 706 -9.30 -13.87 7.25
N SER A 707 -9.24 -13.88 8.58
CA SER A 707 -8.62 -14.97 9.32
C SER A 707 -9.35 -16.31 9.08
N LEU A 708 -10.69 -16.28 8.94
CA LEU A 708 -11.47 -17.45 8.56
C LEU A 708 -11.06 -17.99 7.18
N ALA A 709 -10.99 -17.12 6.18
CA ALA A 709 -10.64 -17.52 4.81
C ALA A 709 -9.30 -18.27 4.76
N VAL A 710 -8.30 -17.76 5.48
CA VAL A 710 -6.98 -18.41 5.60
C VAL A 710 -7.07 -19.77 6.30
N SER A 711 -7.85 -19.90 7.38
CA SER A 711 -8.05 -21.19 8.05
C SER A 711 -8.77 -22.22 7.17
N LEU A 712 -9.76 -21.80 6.39
CA LEU A 712 -10.44 -22.70 5.46
C LEU A 712 -9.51 -23.14 4.33
N ASP A 713 -8.70 -22.22 3.80
CA ASP A 713 -7.72 -22.54 2.75
C ASP A 713 -6.55 -23.39 3.26
N GLU A 714 -6.18 -23.30 4.54
CA GLU A 714 -5.23 -24.24 5.15
C GLU A 714 -5.75 -25.69 5.05
N ILE A 715 -7.06 -25.89 5.21
CA ILE A 715 -7.70 -27.20 5.03
C ILE A 715 -7.73 -27.59 3.56
N ARG A 716 -8.18 -26.68 2.67
CA ARG A 716 -8.29 -26.98 1.23
C ARG A 716 -6.94 -27.27 0.58
N SER A 717 -5.88 -26.55 0.96
CA SER A 717 -4.55 -26.70 0.40
C SER A 717 -3.89 -28.05 0.69
N LYS A 718 -4.37 -28.79 1.70
CA LYS A 718 -3.96 -30.16 1.98
C LYS A 718 -4.52 -31.16 0.96
N ASN A 719 -5.68 -30.85 0.39
CA ASN A 719 -6.42 -31.73 -0.52
C ASN A 719 -6.21 -31.37 -1.99
N GLU A 720 -6.09 -30.07 -2.30
CA GLU A 720 -5.93 -29.56 -3.67
C GLU A 720 -4.74 -28.58 -3.79
N PRO A 721 -3.51 -29.01 -3.44
CA PRO A 721 -2.33 -28.13 -3.38
C PRO A 721 -1.97 -27.52 -4.74
N GLU A 722 -2.29 -28.18 -5.85
CA GLU A 722 -1.95 -27.71 -7.19
C GLU A 722 -2.71 -26.43 -7.58
N VAL A 723 -3.92 -26.23 -7.04
CA VAL A 723 -4.71 -25.02 -7.27
C VAL A 723 -3.99 -23.79 -6.69
N PHE A 724 -3.41 -23.95 -5.50
CA PHE A 724 -2.65 -22.88 -4.84
C PHE A 724 -1.28 -22.67 -5.49
N PHE A 725 -0.66 -23.75 -6.00
CA PHE A 725 0.56 -23.65 -6.79
C PHE A 725 0.32 -22.83 -8.07
N GLU A 726 -0.76 -23.11 -8.80
CA GLU A 726 -1.13 -22.37 -10.00
C GLU A 726 -1.42 -20.89 -9.69
N LEU A 727 -2.08 -20.60 -8.56
CA LEU A 727 -2.25 -19.23 -8.11
C LEU A 727 -0.91 -18.51 -7.92
N VAL A 728 0.07 -19.16 -7.29
CA VAL A 728 1.40 -18.58 -7.10
C VAL A 728 2.07 -18.27 -8.44
N GLU A 729 2.01 -19.18 -9.42
CA GLU A 729 2.57 -18.96 -10.75
C GLU A 729 1.84 -17.84 -11.50
N PHE A 730 0.51 -17.79 -11.40
CA PHE A 730 -0.30 -16.70 -11.93
C PHE A 730 0.13 -15.34 -11.34
N LEU A 731 0.25 -15.24 -10.02
CA LEU A 731 0.64 -14.00 -9.34
C LEU A 731 2.07 -13.56 -9.71
N LYS A 732 2.99 -14.50 -9.97
CA LYS A 732 4.33 -14.21 -10.49
C LYS A 732 4.28 -13.67 -11.92
N ASN A 733 3.50 -14.29 -12.79
CA ASN A 733 3.36 -13.87 -14.19
C ASN A 733 2.77 -12.45 -14.28
N GLU A 734 1.86 -12.10 -13.37
CA GLU A 734 1.31 -10.75 -13.23
C GLU A 734 2.26 -9.75 -12.52
N ASN A 735 3.48 -10.16 -12.15
CA ASN A 735 4.49 -9.35 -11.46
C ASN A 735 3.97 -8.68 -10.17
N LEU A 736 3.08 -9.36 -9.43
CA LEU A 736 2.46 -8.80 -8.23
C LEU A 736 3.38 -8.85 -7.01
N PHE A 737 4.38 -9.74 -7.00
CA PHE A 737 5.34 -9.88 -5.91
C PHE A 737 6.72 -10.33 -6.41
N ASN A 738 7.74 -10.22 -5.54
CA ASN A 738 9.09 -10.73 -5.78
C ASN A 738 9.37 -11.96 -4.89
N GLU A 739 9.87 -13.05 -5.47
CA GLU A 739 10.20 -14.30 -4.75
C GLU A 739 11.24 -14.11 -3.65
N THR A 740 12.11 -13.10 -3.75
CA THR A 740 13.09 -12.79 -2.68
C THR A 740 12.41 -12.30 -1.41
N GLU A 741 11.25 -11.66 -1.55
CA GLU A 741 10.47 -11.07 -0.45
C GLU A 741 9.42 -12.06 0.08
N TYR A 742 8.70 -12.71 -0.83
CA TYR A 742 7.70 -13.72 -0.51
C TYR A 742 8.05 -15.05 -1.18
N SER A 743 8.61 -15.97 -0.41
CA SER A 743 9.00 -17.30 -0.88
C SER A 743 7.84 -18.28 -0.72
N PHE A 744 7.61 -19.09 -1.76
CA PHE A 744 6.64 -20.18 -1.78
C PHE A 744 7.34 -21.51 -2.09
N PRO A 745 6.83 -22.65 -1.61
CA PRO A 745 7.44 -23.94 -1.86
C PRO A 745 7.38 -24.26 -3.36
N ASN A 746 8.49 -24.76 -3.89
CA ASN A 746 8.47 -25.41 -5.20
C ASN A 746 7.70 -26.75 -5.12
N LYS A 747 7.41 -27.35 -6.29
CA LYS A 747 6.64 -28.60 -6.41
C LYS A 747 7.16 -29.73 -5.50
N LYS A 748 8.48 -29.89 -5.40
CA LYS A 748 9.10 -30.96 -4.59
C LYS A 748 8.85 -30.75 -3.10
N ILE A 749 9.03 -29.52 -2.62
CA ILE A 749 8.78 -29.18 -1.21
C ILE A 749 7.29 -29.31 -0.89
N LEU A 750 6.42 -28.81 -1.78
CA LEU A 750 4.98 -28.89 -1.60
C LEU A 750 4.49 -30.34 -1.54
N ALA A 751 4.94 -31.21 -2.44
CA ALA A 751 4.60 -32.63 -2.42
C ALA A 751 4.98 -33.29 -1.08
N ALA A 752 6.20 -33.04 -0.58
CA ALA A 752 6.63 -33.57 0.71
C ALA A 752 5.78 -33.06 1.90
N ARG A 753 5.36 -31.78 1.86
CA ARG A 753 4.43 -31.21 2.84
C ARG A 753 3.05 -31.87 2.78
N VAL A 754 2.53 -32.15 1.58
CA VAL A 754 1.22 -32.79 1.38
C VAL A 754 1.24 -34.24 1.86
N ASP A 755 2.31 -34.99 1.58
CA ASP A 755 2.53 -36.34 2.14
C ASP A 755 2.54 -36.33 3.68
N SER A 756 2.92 -35.19 4.28
CA SER A 756 2.90 -34.94 5.73
C SER A 756 1.60 -34.28 6.23
N ARG A 757 0.57 -34.14 5.39
CA ARG A 757 -0.73 -33.48 5.67
C ARG A 757 -0.64 -32.00 6.08
N ILE A 758 0.38 -31.28 5.62
CA ILE A 758 0.59 -29.85 5.93
C ILE A 758 -0.02 -28.95 4.86
N GLY A 759 0.24 -29.20 3.58
CA GLY A 759 -0.15 -28.30 2.49
C GLY A 759 0.61 -26.97 2.54
N TYR A 760 -0.10 -25.84 2.38
CA TYR A 760 0.44 -24.50 2.60
C TYR A 760 0.19 -24.01 4.02
N THR A 761 1.12 -23.24 4.57
CA THR A 761 1.01 -22.64 5.89
C THR A 761 0.13 -21.38 5.87
N LYS A 762 -0.48 -21.02 7.00
CA LYS A 762 -1.27 -19.79 7.11
C LYS A 762 -0.51 -18.52 6.69
N PRO A 763 0.78 -18.32 7.04
CA PRO A 763 1.54 -17.17 6.56
C PRO A 763 1.67 -17.10 5.03
N GLU A 764 1.79 -18.25 4.34
CA GLU A 764 1.81 -18.28 2.86
C GLU A 764 0.42 -17.92 2.29
N LEU A 765 -0.63 -18.48 2.87
CA LEU A 765 -2.02 -18.26 2.44
C LEU A 765 -2.49 -16.80 2.68
N SER A 766 -2.06 -16.15 3.77
CA SER A 766 -2.32 -14.73 4.02
C SER A 766 -1.75 -13.82 2.93
N ILE A 767 -0.58 -14.17 2.39
CA ILE A 767 0.06 -13.44 1.30
C ILE A 767 -0.69 -13.69 -0.03
N MET A 768 -1.06 -14.95 -0.33
CA MET A 768 -1.90 -15.26 -1.49
C MET A 768 -3.24 -14.51 -1.45
N LEU A 769 -3.89 -14.47 -0.28
CA LEU A 769 -5.13 -13.74 -0.05
C LEU A 769 -4.99 -12.26 -0.41
N SER A 770 -3.91 -11.62 0.06
CA SER A 770 -3.66 -10.20 -0.17
C SER A 770 -3.45 -9.89 -1.65
N PHE A 771 -2.59 -10.66 -2.33
CA PHE A 771 -2.28 -10.41 -3.74
C PHE A 771 -3.45 -10.73 -4.68
N LEU A 772 -4.21 -11.81 -4.41
CA LEU A 772 -5.40 -12.10 -5.22
C LEU A 772 -6.46 -11.01 -5.07
N LYS A 773 -6.68 -10.48 -3.85
CA LYS A 773 -7.58 -9.33 -3.65
C LYS A 773 -7.13 -8.11 -4.43
N MET A 774 -5.84 -7.77 -4.38
CA MET A 774 -5.28 -6.63 -5.13
C MET A 774 -5.52 -6.79 -6.64
N TYR A 775 -5.31 -8.00 -7.18
CA TYR A 775 -5.56 -8.30 -8.58
C TYR A 775 -7.05 -8.17 -8.95
N ILE A 776 -7.95 -8.78 -8.16
CA ILE A 776 -9.40 -8.73 -8.39
C ILE A 776 -9.92 -7.29 -8.31
N TYR A 777 -9.55 -6.55 -7.26
CA TYR A 777 -9.92 -5.15 -7.10
C TYR A 777 -9.51 -4.30 -8.31
N THR A 778 -8.25 -4.45 -8.75
CA THR A 778 -7.74 -3.71 -9.91
C THR A 778 -8.46 -4.10 -11.19
N SER A 779 -8.80 -5.39 -11.35
CA SER A 779 -9.55 -5.90 -12.50
C SER A 779 -10.98 -5.34 -12.54
N LEU A 780 -11.67 -5.29 -11.40
CA LEU A 780 -13.01 -4.70 -11.26
C LEU A 780 -13.01 -3.20 -11.61
N LEU A 781 -11.98 -2.46 -11.19
CA LEU A 781 -11.87 -1.03 -11.51
C LEU A 781 -11.61 -0.75 -12.99
N LYS A 782 -10.88 -1.64 -13.67
CA LYS A 782 -10.59 -1.52 -15.11
C LYS A 782 -11.79 -1.91 -15.98
N GLU A 783 -12.75 -2.66 -15.44
CA GLU A 783 -13.91 -3.12 -16.20
C GLU A 783 -14.91 -1.99 -16.44
N ALA A 784 -14.99 -1.52 -17.69
CA ALA A 784 -15.83 -0.39 -18.07
C ALA A 784 -17.33 -0.61 -17.80
N ASN A 785 -17.80 -1.85 -17.95
CA ASN A 785 -19.22 -2.24 -17.89
C ASN A 785 -19.55 -3.11 -16.66
N PHE A 786 -18.89 -2.89 -15.52
CA PHE A 786 -19.31 -3.54 -14.29
C PHE A 786 -20.74 -3.11 -13.90
N ASP A 787 -21.57 -4.04 -13.45
CA ASP A 787 -23.01 -3.83 -13.24
C ASP A 787 -23.29 -2.71 -12.24
N LYS A 788 -23.97 -1.66 -12.71
CA LYS A 788 -24.33 -0.48 -11.92
C LYS A 788 -25.17 -0.84 -10.70
N HIS A 789 -26.08 -1.81 -10.80
CA HIS A 789 -26.90 -2.26 -9.66
C HIS A 789 -26.06 -2.91 -8.57
N LEU A 790 -25.03 -3.68 -8.95
CA LEU A 790 -24.09 -4.24 -7.98
C LEU A 790 -23.27 -3.13 -7.32
N VAL A 791 -22.78 -2.15 -8.09
CA VAL A 791 -22.06 -1.00 -7.53
C VAL A 791 -22.93 -0.25 -6.51
N ASP A 792 -24.19 0.05 -6.85
CA ASP A 792 -25.14 0.76 -5.99
C ASP A 792 -25.44 -0.01 -4.70
N LYS A 793 -25.64 -1.33 -4.81
CA LYS A 793 -25.88 -2.20 -3.64
C LYS A 793 -24.66 -2.22 -2.71
N TYR A 794 -23.47 -2.49 -3.25
CA TYR A 794 -22.30 -2.76 -2.41
C TYR A 794 -21.63 -1.50 -1.86
N VAL A 795 -21.77 -0.34 -2.50
CA VAL A 795 -21.39 0.94 -1.89
C VAL A 795 -22.24 1.22 -0.63
N LEU A 796 -23.54 0.89 -0.65
CA LEU A 796 -24.41 1.05 0.53
C LEU A 796 -24.03 0.09 1.67
N LEU A 797 -23.70 -1.15 1.33
CA LEU A 797 -23.31 -2.17 2.31
C LEU A 797 -21.96 -1.89 2.98
N TYR A 798 -21.12 -1.04 2.38
CA TYR A 798 -19.88 -0.55 2.98
C TYR A 798 -20.12 0.36 4.19
N PHE A 799 -21.16 1.20 4.17
CA PHE A 799 -21.46 2.10 5.28
C PHE A 799 -22.28 1.41 6.38
N ALA A 800 -22.15 1.92 7.61
CA ALA A 800 -22.89 1.43 8.77
C ALA A 800 -24.42 1.43 8.52
N PRO A 801 -25.17 0.43 9.05
CA PRO A 801 -26.62 0.33 8.88
C PRO A 801 -27.37 1.65 9.16
N SER A 802 -27.02 2.34 10.26
CA SER A 802 -27.64 3.62 10.61
C SER A 802 -27.34 4.74 9.59
N THR A 803 -26.15 4.71 8.97
CA THR A 803 -25.71 5.69 7.97
C THR A 803 -26.43 5.46 6.64
N ARG A 804 -26.46 4.22 6.16
CA ARG A 804 -27.06 3.89 4.86
C ARG A 804 -28.59 3.99 4.85
N GLN A 805 -29.25 3.81 5.99
CA GLN A 805 -30.70 4.03 6.11
C GLN A 805 -31.08 5.51 5.94
N VAL A 806 -30.24 6.43 6.43
CA VAL A 806 -30.54 7.87 6.45
C VAL A 806 -29.98 8.59 5.21
N TYR A 807 -28.80 8.20 4.73
CA TYR A 807 -28.04 8.94 3.71
C TYR A 807 -27.88 8.20 2.38
N LYS A 808 -28.79 7.26 2.06
CA LYS A 808 -28.75 6.43 0.86
C LYS A 808 -28.43 7.23 -0.42
N ASP A 809 -29.19 8.29 -0.68
CA ASP A 809 -29.07 9.10 -1.90
C ASP A 809 -27.72 9.84 -2.03
N TYR A 810 -27.06 10.09 -0.91
CA TYR A 810 -25.73 10.71 -0.87
C TYR A 810 -24.62 9.68 -1.06
N ILE A 811 -24.77 8.49 -0.47
CA ILE A 811 -23.84 7.38 -0.67
C ILE A 811 -23.81 6.95 -2.14
N GLU A 812 -24.95 6.92 -2.83
CA GLU A 812 -25.03 6.61 -4.27
C GLU A 812 -24.32 7.63 -5.17
N LYS A 813 -23.97 8.81 -4.64
CA LYS A 813 -23.23 9.88 -5.32
C LYS A 813 -21.81 10.06 -4.79
N HIS A 814 -21.36 9.19 -3.90
CA HIS A 814 -20.04 9.27 -3.28
C HIS A 814 -18.93 9.30 -4.36
N LEU A 815 -17.95 10.20 -4.22
CA LEU A 815 -16.90 10.40 -5.23
C LEU A 815 -16.04 9.14 -5.48
N LEU A 816 -15.94 8.26 -4.47
CA LEU A 816 -15.23 6.97 -4.54
C LEU A 816 -16.17 5.76 -4.65
N LYS A 817 -17.38 5.95 -5.18
CA LYS A 817 -18.41 4.90 -5.24
C LYS A 817 -17.91 3.60 -5.87
N LYS A 818 -17.19 3.69 -6.99
CA LYS A 818 -16.70 2.50 -7.71
C LYS A 818 -15.63 1.77 -6.91
N GLU A 819 -14.70 2.51 -6.30
CA GLU A 819 -13.61 1.99 -5.49
C GLU A 819 -14.16 1.33 -4.21
N ILE A 820 -15.08 1.98 -3.51
CA ILE A 820 -15.75 1.44 -2.32
C ILE A 820 -16.48 0.12 -2.64
N ALA A 821 -17.31 0.13 -3.71
CA ALA A 821 -18.06 -1.06 -4.09
C ALA A 821 -17.12 -2.20 -4.49
N SER A 822 -16.07 -1.92 -5.26
CA SER A 822 -15.09 -2.93 -5.71
C SER A 822 -14.33 -3.55 -4.54
N THR A 823 -13.91 -2.75 -3.55
CA THR A 823 -13.27 -3.25 -2.33
C THR A 823 -14.22 -4.13 -1.53
N TYR A 824 -15.47 -3.68 -1.33
CA TYR A 824 -16.45 -4.46 -0.57
C TYR A 824 -16.75 -5.80 -1.25
N ILE A 825 -16.98 -5.80 -2.57
CA ILE A 825 -17.19 -6.99 -3.38
C ILE A 825 -16.00 -7.95 -3.27
N THR A 826 -14.79 -7.43 -3.45
CA THR A 826 -13.55 -8.22 -3.39
C THR A 826 -13.42 -8.89 -2.03
N ASN A 827 -13.57 -8.15 -0.94
CA ASN A 827 -13.52 -8.71 0.42
C ASN A 827 -14.63 -9.73 0.66
N LEU A 828 -15.87 -9.44 0.27
CA LEU A 828 -17.00 -10.35 0.45
C LEU A 828 -16.74 -11.71 -0.21
N VAL A 829 -16.38 -11.70 -1.49
CA VAL A 829 -16.27 -12.94 -2.28
C VAL A 829 -14.98 -13.68 -1.91
N VAL A 830 -13.84 -12.99 -1.82
CA VAL A 830 -12.57 -13.65 -1.49
C VAL A 830 -12.59 -14.20 -0.06
N ASN A 831 -13.11 -13.45 0.93
CA ASN A 831 -13.16 -13.95 2.31
C ASN A 831 -14.19 -15.08 2.50
N SER A 832 -15.21 -15.17 1.64
CA SER A 832 -16.22 -16.22 1.72
C SER A 832 -15.74 -17.54 1.12
N ASN A 833 -15.16 -17.52 -0.09
CA ASN A 833 -14.75 -18.75 -0.77
C ASN A 833 -13.29 -19.13 -0.52
N GLY A 834 -12.43 -18.21 -0.08
CA GLY A 834 -10.98 -18.39 -0.10
C GLY A 834 -10.37 -18.22 -1.50
N VAL A 835 -9.04 -18.22 -1.56
CA VAL A 835 -8.30 -18.06 -2.82
C VAL A 835 -8.33 -19.33 -3.68
N GLY A 836 -8.42 -20.50 -3.03
CA GLY A 836 -8.44 -21.79 -3.70
C GLY A 836 -9.65 -21.95 -4.60
N ALA A 837 -10.86 -21.76 -4.06
CA ALA A 837 -12.10 -21.92 -4.83
C ALA A 837 -12.19 -20.96 -6.03
N ILE A 838 -11.80 -19.69 -5.85
CA ILE A 838 -11.84 -18.70 -6.93
C ILE A 838 -10.86 -19.08 -8.05
N THR A 839 -9.63 -19.49 -7.68
CA THR A 839 -8.62 -19.95 -8.64
C THR A 839 -9.07 -21.21 -9.35
N LYS A 840 -9.68 -22.15 -8.63
CA LYS A 840 -10.21 -23.39 -9.20
C LYS A 840 -11.30 -23.15 -10.23
N ILE A 841 -12.25 -22.24 -9.96
CA ILE A 841 -13.27 -21.86 -10.96
C ILE A 841 -12.58 -21.26 -12.20
N ASN A 842 -11.56 -20.42 -12.03
CA ASN A 842 -10.80 -19.88 -13.16
C ASN A 842 -10.10 -21.00 -13.97
N MET A 843 -9.44 -21.95 -13.31
CA MET A 843 -8.81 -23.11 -13.98
C MET A 843 -9.82 -23.99 -14.73
N LEU A 844 -10.98 -24.24 -14.13
CA LEU A 844 -12.05 -25.06 -14.71
C LEU A 844 -12.67 -24.40 -15.94
N THR A 845 -12.95 -23.10 -15.84
CA THR A 845 -13.77 -22.38 -16.82
C THR A 845 -12.99 -21.60 -17.85
N GLY A 846 -11.78 -21.14 -17.51
CA GLY A 846 -11.00 -20.18 -18.29
C GLY A 846 -11.56 -18.75 -18.26
N PHE A 847 -12.61 -18.48 -17.48
CA PHE A 847 -13.24 -17.16 -17.43
C PHE A 847 -12.45 -16.18 -16.56
N PRO A 848 -12.44 -14.87 -16.91
CA PRO A 848 -11.82 -13.85 -16.09
C PRO A 848 -12.38 -13.82 -14.68
N TYR A 849 -11.53 -13.45 -13.71
CA TYR A 849 -11.94 -13.31 -12.31
C TYR A 849 -13.16 -12.41 -12.12
N THR A 850 -13.33 -11.36 -12.92
CA THR A 850 -14.49 -10.46 -12.79
C THR A 850 -15.81 -11.16 -13.10
N SER A 851 -15.88 -12.02 -14.13
CA SER A 851 -17.05 -12.86 -14.43
C SER A 851 -17.35 -13.85 -13.30
N ILE A 852 -16.29 -14.44 -12.71
CA ILE A 852 -16.41 -15.36 -11.57
C ILE A 852 -16.99 -14.63 -10.35
N ILE A 853 -16.50 -13.43 -10.05
CA ILE A 853 -17.01 -12.60 -8.95
C ILE A 853 -18.50 -12.28 -9.13
N LYS A 854 -18.92 -11.84 -10.33
CA LYS A 854 -20.33 -11.54 -10.62
C LYS A 854 -21.22 -12.77 -10.45
N THR A 855 -20.75 -13.92 -10.94
CA THR A 855 -21.42 -15.22 -10.79
C THR A 855 -21.62 -15.58 -9.32
N LEU A 856 -20.57 -15.49 -8.50
CA LEU A 856 -20.63 -15.83 -7.08
C LEU A 856 -21.56 -14.90 -6.31
N ILE A 857 -21.53 -13.60 -6.59
CA ILE A 857 -22.47 -12.62 -6.03
C ILE A 857 -23.92 -12.99 -6.32
N PHE A 858 -24.22 -13.33 -7.57
CA PHE A 858 -25.56 -13.74 -7.97
C PHE A 858 -26.03 -14.97 -7.19
N ILE A 859 -25.15 -15.97 -7.06
CA ILE A 859 -25.46 -17.21 -6.33
C ILE A 859 -25.65 -16.96 -4.84
N TYR A 860 -24.88 -16.06 -4.23
CA TYR A 860 -25.05 -15.69 -2.83
C TYR A 860 -26.44 -15.12 -2.55
N ASP A 861 -26.91 -14.26 -3.45
CA ASP A 861 -28.23 -13.68 -3.40
C ASP A 861 -29.35 -14.69 -3.68
N LEU A 862 -29.09 -15.71 -4.52
CA LEU A 862 -30.04 -16.74 -4.89
C LEU A 862 -30.24 -17.78 -3.78
N LEU A 863 -29.16 -18.17 -3.10
CA LEU A 863 -29.14 -19.27 -2.11
C LEU A 863 -29.12 -18.79 -0.66
N ASP A 864 -29.12 -17.48 -0.42
CA ASP A 864 -29.02 -16.85 0.90
C ASP A 864 -27.84 -17.35 1.77
N VAL A 865 -26.74 -17.72 1.11
CA VAL A 865 -25.63 -18.46 1.73
C VAL A 865 -24.94 -17.68 2.85
N GLN A 866 -24.95 -16.35 2.77
CA GLN A 866 -24.32 -15.48 3.75
C GLN A 866 -25.06 -15.52 5.09
N ASN A 867 -26.40 -15.56 5.07
CA ASN A 867 -27.19 -15.67 6.29
C ASN A 867 -27.03 -17.05 6.92
N ILE A 868 -27.07 -18.12 6.11
CA ILE A 868 -26.85 -19.50 6.59
C ILE A 868 -25.48 -19.61 7.27
N ARG A 869 -24.41 -19.09 6.67
CA ARG A 869 -23.07 -19.07 7.28
C ARG A 869 -23.07 -18.30 8.60
N ASN A 870 -23.73 -17.15 8.66
CA ASN A 870 -23.80 -16.34 9.88
C ASN A 870 -24.57 -17.06 11.01
N GLU A 871 -25.63 -17.81 10.68
CA GLU A 871 -26.33 -18.68 11.64
C GLU A 871 -25.41 -19.80 12.15
N VAL A 872 -24.58 -20.40 11.29
CA VAL A 872 -23.57 -21.39 11.70
C VAL A 872 -22.56 -20.78 12.69
N PHE A 873 -22.14 -19.52 12.51
CA PHE A 873 -21.22 -18.87 13.46
C PHE A 873 -21.79 -18.72 14.88
N LEU A 874 -23.11 -18.73 15.05
CA LEU A 874 -23.74 -18.71 16.39
C LEU A 874 -23.45 -19.98 17.21
N TYR A 875 -22.88 -21.01 16.58
CA TYR A 875 -22.49 -22.28 17.19
C TYR A 875 -21.00 -22.38 17.52
N GLU A 876 -20.19 -21.35 17.23
CA GLU A 876 -18.81 -21.30 17.69
C GLU A 876 -18.75 -21.39 19.23
N ASN A 877 -17.77 -22.14 19.75
CA ASN A 877 -17.64 -22.50 21.17
C ASN A 877 -18.79 -23.36 21.74
N LYS A 878 -19.79 -23.75 20.94
CA LYS A 878 -20.87 -24.69 21.33
C LYS A 878 -20.69 -26.08 20.73
N VAL A 879 -20.05 -26.17 19.56
CA VAL A 879 -19.62 -27.41 18.93
C VAL A 879 -18.14 -27.33 18.56
N GLU A 880 -17.55 -28.46 18.19
CA GLU A 880 -16.18 -28.56 17.70
C GLU A 880 -15.93 -27.63 16.50
N GLN A 881 -14.84 -26.86 16.53
CA GLN A 881 -14.54 -25.88 15.46
C GLN A 881 -14.33 -26.55 14.10
N THR A 882 -13.81 -27.78 14.09
CA THR A 882 -13.62 -28.57 12.87
C THR A 882 -14.93 -28.86 12.15
N LEU A 883 -16.02 -29.10 12.90
CA LEU A 883 -17.35 -29.30 12.32
C LEU A 883 -17.90 -28.03 11.67
N ILE A 884 -17.68 -26.87 12.32
CA ILE A 884 -18.05 -25.57 11.76
C ILE A 884 -17.32 -25.33 10.43
N TYR A 885 -16.01 -25.56 10.41
CA TYR A 885 -15.21 -25.40 9.18
C TYR A 885 -15.63 -26.36 8.09
N GLN A 886 -15.87 -27.64 8.41
CA GLN A 886 -16.33 -28.62 7.41
C GLN A 886 -17.69 -28.22 6.83
N THR A 887 -18.63 -27.81 7.69
CA THR A 887 -19.96 -27.35 7.26
C THR A 887 -19.86 -26.16 6.31
N ILE A 888 -19.01 -25.18 6.62
CA ILE A 888 -18.80 -24.02 5.76
C ILE A 888 -18.12 -24.42 4.44
N ILE A 889 -17.10 -25.28 4.49
CA ILE A 889 -16.43 -25.79 3.29
C ILE A 889 -17.42 -26.51 2.37
N ASP A 890 -18.27 -27.38 2.92
CA ASP A 890 -19.25 -28.15 2.15
C ASP A 890 -20.28 -27.23 1.47
N ILE A 891 -20.79 -26.23 2.21
CA ILE A 891 -21.66 -25.19 1.66
C ILE A 891 -20.96 -24.50 0.48
N PHE A 892 -19.74 -23.99 0.67
CA PHE A 892 -19.05 -23.23 -0.37
C PHE A 892 -18.52 -24.10 -1.53
N TYR A 893 -18.33 -25.41 -1.34
CA TYR A 893 -18.09 -26.34 -2.45
C TYR A 893 -19.33 -26.54 -3.32
N ALA A 894 -20.53 -26.56 -2.73
CA ALA A 894 -21.76 -26.55 -3.52
C ALA A 894 -21.88 -25.26 -4.34
N ILE A 895 -21.53 -24.11 -3.74
CA ILE A 895 -21.48 -22.82 -4.46
C ILE A 895 -20.46 -22.83 -5.59
N GLU A 896 -19.26 -23.37 -5.35
CA GLU A 896 -18.19 -23.49 -6.36
C GLU A 896 -18.65 -24.31 -7.57
N ARG A 897 -19.29 -25.47 -7.33
CA ARG A 897 -19.83 -26.32 -8.40
C ARG A 897 -20.98 -25.65 -9.14
N PHE A 898 -21.89 -25.00 -8.43
CA PHE A 898 -22.96 -24.21 -9.02
C PHE A 898 -22.39 -23.13 -9.94
N ALA A 899 -21.42 -22.35 -9.46
CA ALA A 899 -20.77 -21.28 -10.22
C ALA A 899 -20.08 -21.84 -11.47
N THR A 900 -19.33 -22.93 -11.33
CA THR A 900 -18.65 -23.60 -12.44
C THR A 900 -19.64 -24.06 -13.50
N ASN A 901 -20.72 -24.75 -13.11
CA ASN A 901 -21.73 -25.25 -14.03
C ASN A 901 -22.52 -24.12 -14.69
N GLN A 902 -22.83 -23.05 -13.94
CA GLN A 902 -23.47 -21.86 -14.50
C GLN A 902 -22.58 -21.24 -15.60
N ILE A 903 -21.28 -21.08 -15.36
CA ILE A 903 -20.35 -20.53 -16.34
C ILE A 903 -20.22 -21.46 -17.56
N TYR A 904 -20.14 -22.78 -17.37
CA TYR A 904 -20.09 -23.72 -18.50
C TYR A 904 -21.30 -23.66 -19.41
N LEU A 905 -22.50 -23.48 -18.84
CA LEU A 905 -23.75 -23.55 -19.59
C LEU A 905 -24.17 -22.21 -20.17
N PHE A 906 -23.88 -21.13 -19.46
CA PHE A 906 -24.38 -19.81 -19.81
C PHE A 906 -23.27 -18.80 -20.12
N GLY A 907 -22.00 -19.13 -19.90
CA GLY A 907 -20.89 -18.18 -20.01
C GLY A 907 -21.11 -16.97 -19.11
N ASP A 908 -20.82 -15.78 -19.64
CA ASP A 908 -21.06 -14.49 -18.95
C ASP A 908 -22.53 -14.02 -19.03
N SER A 909 -23.38 -14.75 -19.78
CA SER A 909 -24.70 -14.27 -20.21
C SER A 909 -25.78 -14.26 -19.13
N ILE A 910 -25.58 -14.93 -17.98
CA ILE A 910 -26.58 -15.01 -16.91
C ILE A 910 -26.54 -13.82 -15.94
N ILE A 911 -25.62 -12.88 -16.13
CA ILE A 911 -25.55 -11.69 -15.28
C ILE A 911 -26.58 -10.64 -15.74
N GLU A 912 -27.85 -11.03 -15.75
CA GLU A 912 -28.97 -10.10 -15.82
C GLU A 912 -29.93 -10.39 -14.66
N TYR A 913 -30.17 -9.36 -13.82
CA TYR A 913 -31.17 -9.37 -12.76
C TYR A 913 -32.59 -9.77 -13.27
N VAL A 914 -32.82 -9.64 -14.57
CA VAL A 914 -34.06 -9.95 -15.30
C VAL A 914 -34.54 -11.38 -15.06
N PHE A 915 -33.64 -12.37 -15.00
CA PHE A 915 -34.02 -13.78 -14.81
C PHE A 915 -33.95 -14.26 -13.35
N LYS A 916 -33.54 -13.39 -12.41
CA LYS A 916 -33.40 -13.78 -11.00
C LYS A 916 -34.71 -14.27 -10.40
N GLN A 917 -35.82 -13.57 -10.67
CA GLN A 917 -37.13 -13.96 -10.14
C GLN A 917 -37.63 -15.27 -10.74
N GLU A 918 -37.38 -15.50 -12.02
CA GLU A 918 -37.69 -16.77 -12.66
C GLU A 918 -36.89 -17.92 -12.02
N MET A 919 -35.57 -17.75 -11.86
CA MET A 919 -34.73 -18.74 -11.19
C MET A 919 -35.14 -18.99 -9.74
N LEU A 920 -35.54 -17.96 -8.99
CA LEU A 920 -36.05 -18.11 -7.63
C LEU A 920 -37.32 -18.97 -7.60
N ASN A 921 -38.25 -18.75 -8.53
CA ASN A 921 -39.46 -19.56 -8.63
C ASN A 921 -39.13 -21.03 -8.94
N TYR A 922 -38.21 -21.29 -9.87
CA TYR A 922 -37.74 -22.66 -10.13
C TYR A 922 -37.03 -23.26 -8.92
N LEU A 923 -36.26 -22.46 -8.18
CA LEU A 923 -35.53 -22.93 -7.00
C LEU A 923 -36.47 -23.32 -5.85
N GLU A 924 -37.48 -22.50 -5.56
CA GLU A 924 -38.49 -22.85 -4.56
C GLU A 924 -39.31 -24.06 -5.01
N TYR A 925 -39.65 -24.13 -6.30
CA TYR A 925 -40.30 -25.31 -6.86
C TYR A 925 -39.44 -26.58 -6.73
N TYR A 926 -38.12 -26.46 -6.96
CA TYR A 926 -37.13 -27.53 -6.77
C TYR A 926 -37.04 -28.00 -5.32
N LYS A 927 -36.94 -27.06 -4.37
CA LYS A 927 -36.87 -27.37 -2.93
C LYS A 927 -38.08 -28.16 -2.46
N GLU A 928 -39.29 -27.71 -2.82
CA GLU A 928 -40.52 -28.36 -2.37
C GLU A 928 -40.77 -29.69 -3.10
N ASN A 929 -40.69 -29.71 -4.44
CA ASN A 929 -41.18 -30.84 -5.24
C ASN A 929 -40.11 -31.88 -5.60
N THR A 930 -38.83 -31.54 -5.47
CA THR A 930 -37.73 -32.46 -5.75
C THR A 930 -37.00 -32.86 -4.47
N ILE A 931 -36.70 -31.89 -3.60
CA ILE A 931 -35.95 -32.13 -2.37
C ILE A 931 -36.82 -32.65 -1.24
N LYS A 932 -37.86 -31.91 -0.84
CA LYS A 932 -38.73 -32.28 0.29
C LYS A 932 -39.71 -33.42 -0.03
N ASP A 933 -40.41 -33.33 -1.16
CA ASP A 933 -41.47 -34.28 -1.51
C ASP A 933 -41.18 -35.11 -2.77
N GLY A 934 -39.95 -35.04 -3.30
CA GLY A 934 -39.56 -35.71 -4.53
C GLY A 934 -38.47 -36.76 -4.37
N ILE A 935 -37.70 -36.95 -5.45
CA ILE A 935 -36.69 -38.01 -5.57
C ILE A 935 -35.57 -37.93 -4.53
N PHE A 936 -35.30 -36.76 -3.93
CA PHE A 936 -34.28 -36.59 -2.90
C PHE A 936 -34.80 -36.66 -1.46
N LYS A 937 -36.11 -36.81 -1.24
CA LYS A 937 -36.75 -36.76 0.09
C LYS A 937 -36.02 -37.55 1.16
N SER A 938 -35.81 -38.84 0.92
CA SER A 938 -35.17 -39.71 1.92
C SER A 938 -33.71 -39.30 2.20
N LYS A 939 -32.95 -38.87 1.18
CA LYS A 939 -31.57 -38.41 1.36
C LYS A 939 -31.55 -37.08 2.13
N PHE A 940 -32.48 -36.17 1.83
CA PHE A 940 -32.63 -34.89 2.51
C PHE A 940 -32.98 -35.07 3.99
N GLU A 941 -34.03 -35.83 4.32
CA GLU A 941 -34.44 -36.12 5.70
C GLU A 941 -33.30 -36.73 6.53
N ASN A 942 -32.52 -37.65 5.92
CA ASN A 942 -31.35 -38.24 6.56
C ASN A 942 -30.25 -37.20 6.82
N LYS A 943 -29.98 -36.29 5.88
CA LYS A 943 -28.97 -35.23 6.06
C LYS A 943 -29.40 -34.21 7.10
N VAL A 944 -30.68 -33.83 7.13
CA VAL A 944 -31.24 -32.99 8.20
C VAL A 944 -31.06 -33.65 9.54
N LYS A 945 -31.42 -34.94 9.68
CA LYS A 945 -31.23 -35.71 10.92
C LYS A 945 -29.77 -35.80 11.36
N GLU A 946 -28.82 -35.88 10.42
CA GLU A 946 -27.39 -35.86 10.70
C GLU A 946 -26.95 -34.51 11.28
N LEU A 947 -27.34 -33.42 10.64
CA LEU A 947 -26.99 -32.04 11.03
C LEU A 947 -27.67 -31.60 12.33
N SER A 948 -28.91 -32.05 12.57
CA SER A 948 -29.69 -31.76 13.79
C SER A 948 -29.07 -32.34 15.07
N LYS A 949 -28.01 -33.15 14.96
CA LYS A 949 -27.18 -33.55 16.11
C LYS A 949 -26.37 -32.38 16.68
N TYR A 950 -26.14 -31.35 15.88
CA TYR A 950 -25.23 -30.24 16.18
C TYR A 950 -25.90 -28.86 16.05
N PHE A 951 -26.84 -28.72 15.11
CA PHE A 951 -27.56 -27.48 14.83
C PHE A 951 -29.05 -27.61 15.15
N THR A 952 -29.79 -26.49 15.15
CA THR A 952 -31.26 -26.55 15.19
C THR A 952 -31.79 -27.25 13.94
N GLU A 953 -33.00 -27.81 14.02
CA GLU A 953 -33.66 -28.42 12.88
C GLU A 953 -33.82 -27.44 11.72
N GLU A 954 -34.24 -26.20 12.00
CA GLU A 954 -34.37 -25.13 11.00
C GLU A 954 -33.04 -24.85 10.27
N LEU A 955 -31.92 -24.69 11.01
CA LEU A 955 -30.63 -24.45 10.40
C LEU A 955 -30.12 -25.68 9.64
N SER A 956 -30.41 -26.88 10.14
CA SER A 956 -30.06 -28.14 9.50
C SER A 956 -30.74 -28.30 8.15
N GLU A 957 -32.02 -27.93 8.04
CA GLU A 957 -32.74 -27.87 6.76
C GLU A 957 -32.11 -26.87 5.79
N LYS A 958 -31.86 -25.63 6.23
CA LYS A 958 -31.21 -24.59 5.41
C LYS A 958 -29.86 -25.06 4.86
N ILE A 959 -29.04 -25.68 5.71
CA ILE A 959 -27.74 -26.23 5.32
C ILE A 959 -27.94 -27.38 4.33
N ALA A 960 -28.83 -28.33 4.62
CA ALA A 960 -29.05 -29.53 3.81
C ALA A 960 -29.45 -29.20 2.37
N TYR A 961 -30.23 -28.14 2.12
CA TYR A 961 -30.58 -27.72 0.76
C TYR A 961 -29.37 -27.47 -0.15
N ASN A 962 -28.29 -26.92 0.41
CA ASN A 962 -27.07 -26.65 -0.37
C ASN A 962 -26.40 -27.94 -0.85
N TYR A 963 -26.58 -29.07 -0.16
CA TYR A 963 -26.01 -30.36 -0.57
C TYR A 963 -26.68 -30.97 -1.80
N PHE A 964 -27.91 -30.55 -2.13
CA PHE A 964 -28.69 -31.10 -3.23
C PHE A 964 -28.87 -30.08 -4.38
N ILE A 965 -28.08 -29.01 -4.42
CA ILE A 965 -28.26 -27.93 -5.40
C ILE A 965 -27.62 -28.21 -6.77
N ASP A 966 -26.78 -29.24 -6.88
CA ASP A 966 -25.92 -29.47 -8.05
C ASP A 966 -26.72 -29.65 -9.37
N ASP A 967 -27.83 -30.39 -9.34
CA ASP A 967 -28.65 -30.67 -10.53
C ASP A 967 -29.55 -29.49 -10.94
N PHE A 968 -29.80 -28.55 -10.04
CA PHE A 968 -30.73 -27.45 -10.25
C PHE A 968 -30.36 -26.63 -11.49
N ILE A 969 -29.09 -26.20 -11.58
CA ILE A 969 -28.65 -25.31 -12.66
C ILE A 969 -28.63 -26.02 -14.02
N LEU A 970 -28.33 -27.32 -14.04
CA LEU A 970 -28.39 -28.16 -15.24
C LEU A 970 -29.85 -28.27 -15.72
N ALA A 971 -30.75 -28.63 -14.81
CA ALA A 971 -32.17 -28.77 -15.10
C ALA A 971 -32.80 -27.46 -15.58
N TYR A 972 -32.44 -26.34 -14.96
CA TYR A 972 -32.90 -25.01 -15.36
C TYR A 972 -32.46 -24.67 -16.80
N TYR A 973 -31.18 -24.89 -17.12
CA TYR A 973 -30.67 -24.71 -18.48
C TYR A 973 -31.41 -25.57 -19.51
N ILE A 974 -31.56 -26.86 -19.23
CA ILE A 974 -32.20 -27.82 -20.14
C ILE A 974 -33.67 -27.48 -20.34
N THR A 975 -34.38 -27.15 -19.26
CA THR A 975 -35.79 -26.74 -19.29
C THR A 975 -35.99 -25.54 -20.20
N ARG A 976 -35.15 -24.50 -20.06
CA ARG A 976 -35.21 -23.32 -20.93
C ARG A 976 -34.84 -23.58 -22.39
N LYS A 977 -34.02 -24.60 -22.64
CA LYS A 977 -33.61 -24.97 -24.01
C LYS A 977 -34.62 -25.86 -24.72
N THR A 978 -35.46 -26.57 -23.98
CA THR A 978 -36.33 -27.63 -24.53
C THR A 978 -37.82 -27.38 -24.29
N ASP A 979 -38.18 -26.42 -23.44
CA ASP A 979 -39.54 -26.15 -22.94
C ASP A 979 -40.23 -27.39 -22.31
N LYS A 980 -39.43 -28.36 -21.82
CA LYS A 980 -39.91 -29.58 -21.15
C LYS A 980 -40.19 -29.33 -19.67
N ASN A 981 -40.96 -30.23 -19.04
CA ASN A 981 -41.26 -30.11 -17.62
C ASN A 981 -39.98 -30.19 -16.76
N PHE A 982 -39.86 -29.29 -15.79
CA PHE A 982 -38.67 -29.16 -14.95
C PHE A 982 -38.42 -30.36 -14.03
N ILE A 983 -39.46 -30.91 -13.40
CA ILE A 983 -39.34 -32.10 -12.55
C ILE A 983 -38.96 -33.31 -13.40
N LEU A 984 -39.63 -33.51 -14.54
CA LEU A 984 -39.28 -34.58 -15.48
C LEU A 984 -37.82 -34.46 -15.95
N THR A 985 -37.33 -33.24 -16.15
CA THR A 985 -35.94 -32.98 -16.52
C THR A 985 -34.98 -33.46 -15.43
N ILE A 986 -35.25 -33.12 -14.17
CA ILE A 986 -34.42 -33.56 -13.04
C ILE A 986 -34.46 -35.07 -12.87
N GLU A 987 -35.66 -35.68 -12.92
CA GLU A 987 -35.80 -37.14 -12.87
C GLU A 987 -35.03 -37.82 -14.01
N THR A 988 -35.01 -37.19 -15.19
CA THR A 988 -34.23 -37.69 -16.34
C THR A 988 -32.73 -37.56 -16.08
N ILE A 989 -32.26 -36.44 -15.54
CA ILE A 989 -30.83 -36.24 -15.15
C ILE A 989 -30.42 -37.32 -14.15
N GLU A 990 -31.20 -37.51 -13.08
CA GLU A 990 -30.88 -38.49 -12.03
C GLU A 990 -30.91 -39.92 -12.56
N ARG A 991 -31.90 -40.28 -13.37
CA ARG A 991 -31.92 -41.59 -14.03
C ARG A 991 -30.75 -41.78 -14.98
N ILE A 992 -30.31 -40.74 -15.69
CA ILE A 992 -29.09 -40.80 -16.52
C ILE A 992 -27.86 -41.00 -15.62
N ASN A 993 -27.71 -40.22 -14.54
CA ASN A 993 -26.62 -40.35 -13.59
C ASN A 993 -26.52 -41.77 -13.03
N GLU A 994 -27.64 -42.36 -12.63
CA GLU A 994 -27.73 -43.73 -12.14
C GLU A 994 -27.45 -44.78 -13.23
N ARG A 995 -28.15 -44.68 -14.37
CA ARG A 995 -28.12 -45.70 -15.44
C ARG A 995 -26.78 -45.76 -16.16
N PHE A 996 -26.14 -44.60 -16.35
CA PHE A 996 -24.84 -44.49 -17.00
C PHE A 996 -23.68 -44.44 -15.99
N GLY A 997 -23.95 -44.47 -14.68
CA GLY A 997 -22.93 -44.45 -13.64
C GLY A 997 -21.99 -43.25 -13.71
N ILE A 998 -22.54 -42.06 -14.01
CA ILE A 998 -21.73 -40.86 -14.20
C ILE A 998 -21.02 -40.46 -12.90
N GLN A 999 -21.71 -40.52 -11.76
CA GLN A 999 -21.10 -40.23 -10.46
C GLN A 999 -19.89 -41.14 -10.19
N LYS A 1000 -20.01 -42.45 -10.45
CA LYS A 1000 -18.89 -43.40 -10.31
C LYS A 1000 -17.70 -43.03 -11.19
N THR A 1001 -17.99 -42.48 -12.37
CA THR A 1001 -16.96 -42.04 -13.32
C THR A 1001 -16.26 -40.76 -12.83
N ILE A 1002 -17.03 -39.79 -12.31
CA ILE A 1002 -16.49 -38.58 -11.71
C ILE A 1002 -15.67 -38.92 -10.44
N ASP A 1003 -16.15 -39.85 -9.61
CA ASP A 1003 -15.41 -40.33 -8.43
C ASP A 1003 -14.11 -41.03 -8.83
N TYR A 1004 -14.13 -41.81 -9.92
CA TYR A 1004 -12.91 -42.37 -10.50
C TYR A 1004 -11.96 -41.24 -10.94
N ILE A 1005 -12.44 -40.21 -11.66
CA ILE A 1005 -11.60 -39.08 -12.09
C ILE A 1005 -10.97 -38.36 -10.89
N ASN A 1006 -11.77 -38.07 -9.86
CA ASN A 1006 -11.33 -37.35 -8.65
C ASN A 1006 -10.38 -38.16 -7.78
N SER A 1007 -10.44 -39.50 -7.83
CA SER A 1007 -9.54 -40.39 -7.09
C SER A 1007 -8.19 -40.63 -7.77
N ILE A 1008 -8.02 -40.19 -9.03
CA ILE A 1008 -6.72 -40.25 -9.70
C ILE A 1008 -5.73 -39.35 -8.94
N ARG A 1009 -4.57 -39.90 -8.62
CA ARG A 1009 -3.49 -39.14 -7.99
C ARG A 1009 -3.03 -38.03 -8.94
N VAL A 1010 -3.09 -36.80 -8.46
CA VAL A 1010 -2.54 -35.63 -9.15
C VAL A 1010 -1.08 -35.48 -8.74
N VAL A 1011 -0.17 -35.49 -9.72
CA VAL A 1011 1.26 -35.29 -9.48
C VAL A 1011 1.66 -33.84 -9.75
N ASN A 1012 0.97 -33.19 -10.69
CA ASN A 1012 1.24 -31.83 -11.12
C ASN A 1012 -0.02 -31.12 -11.66
N GLU A 1013 0.11 -29.84 -11.99
CA GLU A 1013 -0.94 -28.98 -12.53
C GLU A 1013 -1.56 -29.52 -13.83
N TRP A 1014 -0.79 -30.17 -14.71
CA TRP A 1014 -1.31 -30.72 -15.97
C TRP A 1014 -2.24 -31.91 -15.72
N ASP A 1015 -1.93 -32.76 -14.75
CA ASP A 1015 -2.82 -33.83 -14.32
C ASP A 1015 -4.13 -33.24 -13.79
N ARG A 1016 -4.05 -32.14 -13.02
CA ARG A 1016 -5.23 -31.43 -12.50
C ARG A 1016 -6.06 -30.81 -13.63
N PHE A 1017 -5.43 -30.13 -14.58
CA PHE A 1017 -6.10 -29.59 -15.77
C PHE A 1017 -6.75 -30.69 -16.60
N ALA A 1018 -6.10 -31.84 -16.77
CA ALA A 1018 -6.66 -32.98 -17.48
C ALA A 1018 -7.88 -33.56 -16.75
N GLN A 1019 -7.83 -33.69 -15.41
CA GLN A 1019 -8.99 -34.07 -14.60
C GLN A 1019 -10.16 -33.10 -14.77
N PHE A 1020 -9.89 -31.80 -14.62
CA PHE A 1020 -10.88 -30.73 -14.78
C PHE A 1020 -11.52 -30.73 -16.17
N SER A 1021 -10.70 -30.92 -17.22
CA SER A 1021 -11.18 -31.06 -18.61
C SER A 1021 -12.09 -32.28 -18.78
N MET A 1022 -11.74 -33.42 -18.18
CA MET A 1022 -12.58 -34.62 -18.24
C MET A 1022 -13.89 -34.43 -17.47
N ILE A 1023 -13.86 -33.85 -16.26
CA ILE A 1023 -15.09 -33.55 -15.49
C ILE A 1023 -16.02 -32.66 -16.31
N LYS A 1024 -15.48 -31.59 -16.92
CA LYS A 1024 -16.24 -30.69 -17.81
C LYS A 1024 -16.91 -31.45 -18.96
N LYS A 1025 -16.19 -32.35 -19.62
CA LYS A 1025 -16.72 -33.17 -20.71
C LYS A 1025 -17.93 -33.99 -20.26
N TYR A 1026 -17.82 -34.70 -19.13
CA TYR A 1026 -18.91 -35.52 -18.60
C TYR A 1026 -20.13 -34.68 -18.19
N VAL A 1027 -19.93 -33.52 -17.54
CA VAL A 1027 -21.03 -32.61 -17.18
C VAL A 1027 -21.77 -32.11 -18.43
N LEU A 1028 -21.03 -31.64 -19.45
CA LEU A 1028 -21.64 -31.20 -20.70
C LEU A 1028 -22.32 -32.33 -21.47
N PHE A 1029 -21.79 -33.56 -21.35
CA PHE A 1029 -22.41 -34.74 -21.93
C PHE A 1029 -23.75 -35.08 -21.27
N ILE A 1030 -23.85 -35.05 -19.94
CA ILE A 1030 -25.13 -35.23 -19.22
C ILE A 1030 -26.18 -34.27 -19.78
N VAL A 1031 -25.81 -33.01 -19.99
CA VAL A 1031 -26.73 -32.00 -20.52
C VAL A 1031 -27.20 -32.34 -21.93
N LYS A 1032 -26.28 -32.68 -22.84
CA LYS A 1032 -26.61 -33.09 -24.22
C LYS A 1032 -27.50 -34.34 -24.25
N LEU A 1033 -27.15 -35.35 -23.45
CA LEU A 1033 -27.89 -36.61 -23.39
C LEU A 1033 -29.28 -36.40 -22.82
N THR A 1034 -29.41 -35.61 -21.75
CA THR A 1034 -30.71 -35.28 -21.16
C THR A 1034 -31.62 -34.57 -22.17
N ILE A 1035 -31.10 -33.58 -22.91
CA ILE A 1035 -31.84 -32.90 -23.98
C ILE A 1035 -32.34 -33.91 -25.02
N LYS A 1036 -31.49 -34.84 -25.45
CA LYS A 1036 -31.83 -35.87 -26.43
C LYS A 1036 -32.93 -36.82 -25.91
N VAL A 1037 -32.77 -37.33 -24.69
CA VAL A 1037 -33.76 -38.24 -24.07
C VAL A 1037 -35.11 -37.55 -23.85
N LEU A 1038 -35.11 -36.28 -23.43
CA LEU A 1038 -36.34 -35.49 -23.26
C LEU A 1038 -37.03 -35.19 -24.60
N SER A 1039 -36.26 -34.92 -25.65
CA SER A 1039 -36.81 -34.57 -26.96
C SER A 1039 -37.33 -35.78 -27.71
N ASP A 1040 -36.52 -36.86 -27.77
CA ASP A 1040 -36.78 -38.02 -28.62
C ASP A 1040 -37.57 -39.11 -27.90
N PHE A 1041 -37.46 -39.21 -26.57
CA PHE A 1041 -38.03 -40.29 -25.76
C PHE A 1041 -38.90 -39.79 -24.59
N ASN A 1042 -39.22 -38.49 -24.55
CA ASN A 1042 -40.04 -37.85 -23.52
C ASN A 1042 -39.57 -38.17 -22.08
N GLY A 1043 -38.25 -38.19 -21.85
CA GLY A 1043 -37.65 -38.46 -20.54
C GLY A 1043 -37.50 -39.95 -20.20
N ASN A 1044 -37.93 -40.86 -21.08
CA ASN A 1044 -37.80 -42.29 -20.85
C ASN A 1044 -36.38 -42.79 -21.20
N VAL A 1045 -35.51 -42.80 -20.18
CA VAL A 1045 -34.11 -43.28 -20.29
C VAL A 1045 -34.04 -44.75 -20.74
N ASP A 1046 -34.93 -45.62 -20.28
CA ASP A 1046 -34.92 -47.03 -20.66
C ASP A 1046 -35.30 -47.24 -22.13
N ALA A 1047 -36.23 -46.44 -22.66
CA ALA A 1047 -36.57 -46.45 -24.07
C ALA A 1047 -35.40 -45.98 -24.94
N PHE A 1048 -34.67 -44.95 -24.51
CA PHE A 1048 -33.44 -44.51 -25.16
C PHE A 1048 -32.38 -45.63 -25.16
N VAL A 1049 -32.15 -46.25 -24.00
CA VAL A 1049 -31.20 -47.37 -23.87
C VAL A 1049 -31.61 -48.54 -24.76
N ALA A 1050 -32.89 -48.88 -24.85
CA ALA A 1050 -33.38 -49.93 -25.74
C ALA A 1050 -33.14 -49.60 -27.22
N ALA A 1051 -33.33 -48.34 -27.63
CA ALA A 1051 -33.06 -47.88 -28.99
C ALA A 1051 -31.55 -47.91 -29.35
N LYS A 1052 -30.67 -47.83 -28.34
CA LYS A 1052 -29.20 -47.84 -28.49
C LYS A 1052 -28.56 -49.06 -27.83
N LYS A 1053 -29.31 -50.17 -27.72
CA LYS A 1053 -28.97 -51.32 -26.86
C LYS A 1053 -27.54 -51.83 -27.03
N GLN A 1054 -27.11 -52.05 -28.27
CA GLN A 1054 -25.77 -52.61 -28.55
C GLN A 1054 -24.64 -51.68 -28.07
N ILE A 1055 -24.78 -50.37 -28.28
CA ILE A 1055 -23.78 -49.37 -27.87
C ILE A 1055 -23.79 -49.22 -26.35
N PHE A 1056 -24.98 -49.22 -25.73
CA PHE A 1056 -25.11 -49.14 -24.28
C PHE A 1056 -24.56 -50.38 -23.56
N GLU A 1057 -24.76 -51.59 -24.10
CA GLU A 1057 -24.22 -52.82 -23.53
C GLU A 1057 -22.68 -52.81 -23.56
N ASP A 1058 -22.05 -52.40 -24.67
CA ASP A 1058 -20.58 -52.20 -24.75
C ASP A 1058 -20.09 -51.13 -23.76
N TYR A 1059 -20.78 -49.98 -23.68
CA TYR A 1059 -20.46 -48.95 -22.68
C TYR A 1059 -20.55 -49.49 -21.24
N ASN A 1060 -21.62 -50.20 -20.90
CA ASN A 1060 -21.84 -50.69 -19.55
C ASN A 1060 -20.83 -51.79 -19.17
N GLU A 1061 -20.42 -52.65 -20.11
CA GLU A 1061 -19.35 -53.61 -19.88
C GLU A 1061 -18.01 -52.90 -19.58
N ARG A 1062 -17.69 -51.85 -20.34
CA ARG A 1062 -16.50 -51.02 -20.10
C ARG A 1062 -16.59 -50.27 -18.79
N LEU A 1063 -17.75 -49.71 -18.43
CA LEU A 1063 -17.96 -49.01 -17.18
C LEU A 1063 -17.73 -49.94 -15.99
N ASN A 1064 -18.28 -51.16 -16.05
CA ASN A 1064 -18.06 -52.19 -15.05
C ASN A 1064 -16.59 -52.61 -14.96
N THR A 1065 -15.89 -52.64 -16.09
CA THR A 1065 -14.44 -52.90 -16.11
C THR A 1065 -13.66 -51.75 -15.47
N THR A 1066 -13.91 -50.50 -15.87
CA THR A 1066 -13.25 -49.31 -15.33
C THR A 1066 -13.51 -49.14 -13.83
N SER A 1067 -14.73 -49.41 -13.38
CA SER A 1067 -15.09 -49.31 -11.95
C SER A 1067 -14.34 -50.29 -11.05
N LYS A 1068 -13.74 -51.36 -11.63
CA LYS A 1068 -12.88 -52.32 -10.93
C LYS A 1068 -11.40 -51.98 -11.02
N LEU A 1069 -11.01 -51.05 -11.89
CA LEU A 1069 -9.62 -50.61 -12.01
C LEU A 1069 -9.26 -49.69 -10.84
N SER A 1070 -8.00 -49.75 -10.42
CA SER A 1070 -7.45 -48.68 -9.59
C SER A 1070 -7.33 -47.40 -10.41
N ALA A 1071 -7.78 -46.28 -9.85
CA ALA A 1071 -7.73 -44.96 -10.46
C ALA A 1071 -6.29 -44.46 -10.62
N SER A 1072 -5.61 -44.96 -11.64
CA SER A 1072 -4.18 -44.73 -11.89
C SER A 1072 -3.92 -43.71 -12.99
N ASN A 1073 -4.85 -43.55 -13.95
CA ASN A 1073 -4.78 -42.57 -15.03
C ASN A 1073 -6.17 -42.33 -15.65
N LEU A 1074 -6.26 -41.29 -16.49
CA LEU A 1074 -7.49 -40.85 -17.16
C LEU A 1074 -7.87 -41.66 -18.41
N HIS A 1075 -7.02 -42.59 -18.88
CA HIS A 1075 -7.26 -43.28 -20.15
C HIS A 1075 -8.56 -44.12 -20.15
N PRO A 1076 -8.90 -44.91 -19.10
CA PRO A 1076 -10.15 -45.65 -19.06
C PRO A 1076 -11.40 -44.76 -19.18
N VAL A 1077 -11.39 -43.59 -18.52
CA VAL A 1077 -12.53 -42.66 -18.55
C VAL A 1077 -12.59 -41.82 -19.82
N LEU A 1078 -11.46 -41.64 -20.51
CA LEU A 1078 -11.45 -41.09 -21.86
C LEU A 1078 -12.11 -42.06 -22.86
N LEU A 1079 -11.72 -43.34 -22.82
CA LEU A 1079 -12.34 -44.37 -23.68
C LEU A 1079 -13.83 -44.56 -23.38
N LEU A 1080 -14.22 -44.47 -22.10
CA LEU A 1080 -15.64 -44.47 -21.72
C LEU A 1080 -16.37 -43.27 -22.30
N TYR A 1081 -15.74 -42.09 -22.29
CA TYR A 1081 -16.33 -40.88 -22.84
C TYR A 1081 -16.51 -40.99 -24.36
N ASP A 1082 -15.53 -41.51 -25.09
CA ASP A 1082 -15.64 -41.73 -26.54
C ASP A 1082 -16.82 -42.66 -26.86
N LYS A 1083 -17.07 -43.69 -26.04
CA LYS A 1083 -18.24 -44.57 -26.15
C LYS A 1083 -19.56 -43.89 -25.78
N LEU A 1084 -19.54 -42.99 -24.80
CA LEU A 1084 -20.70 -42.15 -24.51
C LEU A 1084 -21.05 -41.26 -25.69
N GLU A 1085 -20.07 -40.69 -26.40
CA GLU A 1085 -20.33 -39.85 -27.56
C GLU A 1085 -21.00 -40.61 -28.71
N GLU A 1086 -20.76 -41.91 -28.89
CA GLU A 1086 -21.46 -42.76 -29.88
C GLU A 1086 -22.98 -42.90 -29.61
N LEU A 1087 -23.46 -42.55 -28.40
CA LEU A 1087 -24.87 -42.62 -28.03
C LEU A 1087 -25.67 -41.37 -28.46
N LEU A 1088 -25.01 -40.22 -28.62
CA LEU A 1088 -25.60 -38.97 -29.12
C LEU A 1088 -25.78 -39.04 -30.64
#